data_AF-A0A0Q4IHI3-F1
#
_entry.id   AF-A0A0Q4IHI3-F1
#
_cell.length_a   1.000
_cell.length_b   1.000
_cell.length_c   1.000
_cell.angle_alpha   90.00
_cell.angle_beta   90.00
_cell.angle_gamma   90.00
#
_symmetry.space_group_name_H-M   'P 1'
#
loop_
_entity.id
_entity.type
_entity.pdbx_description
1 polymer ?
#
loop_
_entity_poly.entity_id
_entity_poly.type
_entity_poly.pdbx_seq_one_letter_code
_entity_poly.pdbx_strand_id
1 'polypeptide(L)'
;MMATALTTQELLRHPEALSFGPGKRVSSLSMWTDVVWRLDTDDPGLTASGIGLYWTTGLPDGWNPSLPDGGVGAVDAAIVDDFRKLLWIALADPRIRFVKKVTGAASIMTGITSLMRYMVDRGLSSFEQLTPVAADDYLRHLAEKFAGEENAAIQRGEADEDEASSHRKAKASLEGRIKTRIATLGFIWQARRQLAKAGIPVPALDPLGGRSASKVANYVVNVVEDAIPPIPDEVYLRIVNTAERVIAIHAPDVFEAQRLWFEHTGGLGSGHERNQAYEALRSLQFRTHGASKVAWPAALSESGLSNTGASNSPSLALHNLLSTLRDVCLLTVMATSGMRLSEVVSIRGGWTPGNAHPDCIVVERSQSGTLDLFFVRAKLLKKQTTPVDDLWLVGSRLAGTGEVPLAVRAIETLERLMSPWRGLSPDQQARTALSVCMNCPGMPWKPSSICRITRHRFATSVKQFYARFVDLTGLPDVGASLDGPDIRPYRESRCANVRAHQYRKNFAKFMLRLDGRLLPAIKRQYKHLRIATLQTGYMGRNPAMYFGGDDERRLVANRSLATMLGLEEAVGGRLEDVISRHERMLRSRRAISEDEVRVPTEDDEGKRLKARRHFPELDEKEELEIRTAVTRAALAAAADPRKRTAGSLTRFLSVGDGTAMAPDVSEELIETGATLTPGEHGSCGIALAPHRSRCNDMTGSATFLNSTPDQMIRSPSICGGCQLFLADQSHLGYWRRRYLTNERVWRSAKRRGLEDQYWVANRRAEQSRAMLRALGYERYDR
;
A
#
# COMPACT_ATOMS: atom_id res chain seq x y z
N MET A 1 62.24 5.53 17.32
CA MET A 1 61.46 4.54 16.56
C MET A 1 59.99 4.85 16.80
N MET A 2 59.30 5.45 15.82
CA MET A 2 57.83 5.58 15.89
C MET A 2 57.25 4.18 15.71
N ALA A 3 56.50 3.68 16.70
CA ALA A 3 55.77 2.44 16.56
C ALA A 3 54.83 2.56 15.36
N THR A 4 55.02 1.72 14.34
CA THR A 4 54.12 1.60 13.20
C THR A 4 52.71 1.34 13.72
N ALA A 5 51.79 2.29 13.48
CA ALA A 5 50.41 2.16 13.91
C ALA A 5 49.79 0.93 13.23
N LEU A 6 49.24 0.02 14.04
CA LEU A 6 48.60 -1.21 13.55
C LEU A 6 47.42 -0.86 12.65
N THR A 7 47.30 -1.59 11.55
CA THR A 7 46.18 -1.50 10.62
C THR A 7 44.89 -2.05 11.24
N THR A 8 43.73 -1.66 10.71
CA THR A 8 42.42 -2.21 11.13
C THR A 8 42.41 -3.74 11.12
N GLN A 9 43.02 -4.41 10.14
CA GLN A 9 43.02 -5.87 10.08
C GLN A 9 43.90 -6.52 11.17
N GLU A 10 45.05 -5.92 11.48
CA GLU A 10 45.91 -6.37 12.57
C GLU A 10 45.20 -6.20 13.93
N LEU A 11 44.49 -5.08 14.12
CA LEU A 11 43.68 -4.81 15.31
C LEU A 11 42.53 -5.81 15.47
N LEU A 12 41.88 -6.23 14.38
CA LEU A 12 40.81 -7.23 14.41
C LEU A 12 41.30 -8.66 14.70
N ARG A 13 42.56 -8.97 14.38
CA ARG A 13 43.19 -10.27 14.68
C ARG A 13 43.80 -10.34 16.08
N HIS A 14 43.89 -9.21 16.79
CA HIS A 14 44.47 -9.14 18.12
C HIS A 14 43.58 -9.84 19.17
N PRO A 15 44.14 -10.51 20.20
CA PRO A 15 43.35 -11.17 21.26
C PRO A 15 42.41 -10.21 22.00
N GLU A 16 42.79 -8.93 22.09
CA GLU A 16 41.98 -7.87 22.69
C GLU A 16 41.07 -7.14 21.68
N ALA A 17 40.82 -7.72 20.51
CA ALA A 17 39.95 -7.11 19.50
C ALA A 17 38.56 -6.75 20.06
N LEU A 18 38.05 -7.47 21.06
CA LEU A 18 36.75 -7.23 21.70
C LEU A 18 36.81 -6.40 23.00
N SER A 19 37.92 -5.71 23.29
CA SER A 19 37.95 -4.65 24.30
C SER A 19 37.31 -3.36 23.75
N PHE A 20 36.69 -2.52 24.58
CA PHE A 20 36.09 -1.26 24.14
C PHE A 20 36.52 -0.11 25.05
N GLY A 21 36.66 1.09 24.50
CA GLY A 21 37.00 2.27 25.29
C GLY A 21 37.53 3.43 24.47
N PRO A 22 37.53 4.65 25.03
CA PRO A 22 37.85 5.87 24.30
C PRO A 22 39.30 5.94 23.81
N GLY A 23 40.23 5.28 24.50
CA GLY A 23 41.64 5.17 24.10
C GLY A 23 41.94 4.11 23.03
N LYS A 24 40.93 3.36 22.54
CA LYS A 24 41.14 2.28 21.56
C LYS A 24 41.36 2.82 20.16
N ARG A 25 42.37 2.29 19.46
CA ARG A 25 42.54 2.51 18.01
C ARG A 25 41.63 1.59 17.21
N VAL A 26 41.06 2.11 16.13
CA VAL A 26 40.23 1.36 15.17
C VAL A 26 40.91 1.20 13.81
N SER A 27 41.96 1.98 13.56
CA SER A 27 42.82 1.91 12.38
C SER A 27 44.17 2.61 12.65
N SER A 28 45.02 2.64 11.64
CA SER A 28 46.25 3.45 11.64
C SER A 28 45.97 4.96 11.77
N LEU A 29 44.77 5.40 11.35
CA LEU A 29 44.37 6.81 11.23
C LEU A 29 43.28 7.28 12.21
N SER A 30 42.57 6.37 12.89
CA SER A 30 41.40 6.74 13.70
C SER A 30 41.35 6.07 15.07
N MET A 31 40.80 6.81 16.03
CA MET A 31 40.48 6.40 17.40
C MET A 31 38.99 6.07 17.55
N TRP A 32 38.65 5.33 18.60
CA TRP A 32 37.28 4.90 18.90
C TRP A 32 36.28 6.06 19.00
N THR A 33 36.69 7.15 19.64
CA THR A 33 35.84 8.34 19.85
C THR A 33 35.66 9.21 18.63
N ASP A 34 36.48 9.02 17.58
CA ASP A 34 36.47 9.90 16.42
C ASP A 34 35.09 9.93 15.76
N VAL A 35 34.69 11.13 15.33
CA VAL A 35 33.46 11.37 14.56
C VAL A 35 33.45 10.58 13.26
N VAL A 36 34.63 10.41 12.66
CA VAL A 36 34.83 9.68 11.41
C VAL A 36 35.87 8.60 11.62
N TRP A 37 35.47 7.35 11.47
CA TRP A 37 36.42 6.24 11.43
C TRP A 37 36.93 6.05 10.00
N ARG A 38 38.24 6.11 9.80
CA ARG A 38 38.90 5.77 8.53
C ARG A 38 39.54 4.40 8.66
N LEU A 39 38.85 3.36 8.19
CA LEU A 39 39.33 1.98 8.34
C LEU A 39 40.34 1.62 7.25
N ASP A 40 41.45 1.01 7.63
CA ASP A 40 42.49 0.55 6.69
C ASP A 40 41.94 -0.59 5.81
N THR A 41 42.32 -0.60 4.53
CA THR A 41 41.93 -1.63 3.57
C THR A 41 43.14 -2.07 2.75
N ASP A 42 43.27 -3.38 2.54
CA ASP A 42 44.32 -3.97 1.68
C ASP A 42 43.82 -4.14 0.23
N ASP A 43 42.64 -3.60 -0.10
CA ASP A 43 42.04 -3.68 -1.43
C ASP A 43 42.78 -2.72 -2.40
N PRO A 44 43.50 -3.24 -3.40
CA PRO A 44 44.29 -2.40 -4.33
C PRO A 44 43.43 -1.52 -5.23
N GLY A 45 42.10 -1.72 -5.27
CA GLY A 45 41.16 -0.88 -6.00
C GLY A 45 40.63 0.34 -5.23
N LEU A 46 41.00 0.51 -3.96
CA LEU A 46 40.58 1.63 -3.10
C LEU A 46 41.79 2.48 -2.69
N THR A 47 41.56 3.78 -2.47
CA THR A 47 42.63 4.71 -2.05
C THR A 47 43.19 4.33 -0.67
N ALA A 48 44.50 4.52 -0.48
CA ALA A 48 45.20 4.27 0.80
C ALA A 48 44.65 5.07 1.99
N SER A 49 43.77 6.05 1.75
CA SER A 49 43.03 6.81 2.76
C SER A 49 41.94 6.00 3.49
N GLY A 50 41.68 4.75 3.08
CA GLY A 50 40.77 3.83 3.76
C GLY A 50 39.28 4.10 3.51
N ILE A 51 38.43 3.44 4.29
CA ILE A 51 36.96 3.58 4.23
C ILE A 51 36.50 4.53 5.33
N GLY A 52 35.93 5.67 4.96
CA GLY A 52 35.36 6.64 5.89
C GLY A 52 33.95 6.27 6.35
N LEU A 53 33.75 6.15 7.65
CA LEU A 53 32.46 5.93 8.30
C LEU A 53 32.13 7.11 9.20
N TYR A 54 31.02 7.77 8.91
CA TYR A 54 30.60 9.00 9.58
C TYR A 54 29.53 8.68 10.62
N TRP A 55 29.86 8.88 11.90
CA TRP A 55 28.94 8.60 13.01
C TRP A 55 27.91 9.72 13.24
N THR A 56 28.12 10.90 12.65
CA THR A 56 27.22 12.07 12.71
C THR A 56 26.20 12.15 11.59
N THR A 57 26.42 11.47 10.46
CA THR A 57 25.50 11.56 9.32
C THR A 57 24.12 11.01 9.70
N GLY A 58 23.10 11.87 9.58
CA GLY A 58 21.69 11.49 9.72
C GLY A 58 21.03 11.81 11.05
N LEU A 59 21.76 12.45 11.98
CA LEU A 59 21.22 12.99 13.23
C LEU A 59 20.77 14.46 13.03
N PRO A 60 19.88 15.01 13.88
CA PRO A 60 19.36 16.38 13.73
C PRO A 60 20.47 17.44 13.64
N ASP A 61 20.21 18.55 12.93
CA ASP A 61 21.18 19.65 12.79
C ASP A 61 21.59 20.19 14.18
N GLY A 62 22.91 20.30 14.40
CA GLY A 62 23.50 20.71 15.69
C GLY A 62 24.09 19.57 16.53
N TRP A 63 23.93 18.31 16.11
CA TRP A 63 24.46 17.15 16.83
C TRP A 63 25.97 16.95 16.65
N ASN A 64 26.74 16.95 17.75
CA ASN A 64 28.19 16.70 17.75
C ASN A 64 28.59 15.73 18.89
N PRO A 65 29.01 14.50 18.59
CA PRO A 65 29.38 13.48 19.59
C PRO A 65 30.72 13.76 20.26
N SER A 66 31.40 14.84 19.88
CA SER A 66 32.72 15.23 20.38
C SER A 66 32.67 16.33 21.43
N LEU A 67 31.49 16.91 21.70
CA LEU A 67 31.33 17.95 22.72
C LEU A 67 31.07 17.30 24.08
N PRO A 68 31.91 17.54 25.10
CA PRO A 68 31.69 17.02 26.45
C PRO A 68 30.45 17.63 27.13
N ASP A 69 30.01 18.81 26.69
CA ASP A 69 29.05 19.63 27.43
C ASP A 69 27.92 20.14 26.51
N GLY A 70 26.71 19.59 26.68
CA GLY A 70 25.45 20.29 26.47
C GLY A 70 25.04 20.68 25.03
N GLY A 71 24.46 19.74 24.30
CA GLY A 71 23.69 20.01 23.08
C GLY A 71 23.09 18.73 22.51
N VAL A 72 21.91 18.35 23.04
CA VAL A 72 21.18 17.07 22.86
C VAL A 72 21.79 15.93 23.71
N GLY A 73 20.95 15.30 24.57
CA GLY A 73 21.35 14.68 25.85
C GLY A 73 22.26 13.43 25.80
N ALA A 74 22.85 13.09 26.95
CA ALA A 74 23.75 11.95 27.18
C ALA A 74 23.26 10.58 26.66
N VAL A 75 21.95 10.45 26.44
CA VAL A 75 21.28 9.28 25.85
C VAL A 75 21.74 9.03 24.40
N ASP A 76 22.04 10.08 23.64
CA ASP A 76 22.40 9.98 22.22
C ASP A 76 23.88 9.61 21.99
N ALA A 77 24.75 9.87 22.98
CA ALA A 77 26.14 9.44 22.93
C ALA A 77 26.27 7.93 23.23
N ALA A 78 25.46 7.41 24.15
CA ALA A 78 25.44 6.00 24.53
C ALA A 78 24.99 5.10 23.37
N ILE A 79 23.92 5.46 22.66
CA ILE A 79 23.41 4.68 21.53
C ILE A 79 24.41 4.62 20.37
N VAL A 80 25.15 5.71 20.12
CA VAL A 80 26.20 5.77 19.09
C VAL A 80 27.37 4.87 19.48
N ASP A 81 27.77 4.89 20.74
CA ASP A 81 28.80 3.99 21.26
C ASP A 81 28.36 2.52 21.17
N ASP A 82 27.10 2.20 21.43
CA ASP A 82 26.55 0.85 21.26
C ASP A 82 26.54 0.41 19.79
N PHE A 83 26.25 1.30 18.85
CA PHE A 83 26.38 1.02 17.41
C PHE A 83 27.84 0.89 16.95
N ARG A 84 28.79 1.63 17.55
CA ARG A 84 30.24 1.46 17.36
C ARG A 84 30.69 0.08 17.81
N LYS A 85 30.28 -0.34 19.02
CA LYS A 85 30.53 -1.69 19.56
C LYS A 85 29.93 -2.76 18.66
N LEU A 86 28.68 -2.57 18.21
CA LEU A 86 28.03 -3.47 17.26
C LEU A 86 28.87 -3.62 16.00
N LEU A 87 29.20 -2.54 15.29
CA LEU A 87 29.98 -2.62 14.04
C LEU A 87 31.34 -3.31 14.25
N TRP A 88 32.03 -2.99 15.35
CA TRP A 88 33.34 -3.58 15.64
C TRP A 88 33.23 -5.08 15.95
N ILE A 89 32.21 -5.50 16.69
CA ILE A 89 31.88 -6.91 16.92
C ILE A 89 31.61 -7.64 15.60
N ALA A 90 30.95 -6.99 14.63
CA ALA A 90 30.72 -7.54 13.29
C ALA A 90 32.01 -7.88 12.56
N LEU A 91 32.98 -6.97 12.68
CA LEU A 91 34.26 -7.07 11.99
C LEU A 91 35.20 -8.07 12.67
N ALA A 92 35.12 -8.18 14.01
CA ALA A 92 36.03 -9.00 14.81
C ALA A 92 35.57 -10.46 14.98
N ASP A 93 34.26 -10.73 15.05
CA ASP A 93 33.75 -12.10 15.26
C ASP A 93 33.34 -12.76 13.93
N PRO A 94 34.12 -13.73 13.41
CA PRO A 94 33.84 -14.40 12.13
C PRO A 94 32.56 -15.26 12.16
N ARG A 95 31.99 -15.54 13.33
CA ARG A 95 30.72 -16.26 13.47
C ARG A 95 29.53 -15.38 13.08
N ILE A 96 29.72 -14.07 13.10
CA ILE A 96 28.74 -13.08 12.66
C ILE A 96 28.85 -12.98 11.14
N ARG A 97 27.98 -13.70 10.44
CA ARG A 97 28.05 -13.90 8.98
C ARG A 97 27.81 -12.64 8.13
N PHE A 98 27.58 -11.50 8.77
CA PHE A 98 27.15 -10.26 8.12
C PHE A 98 28.28 -9.47 7.47
N VAL A 99 29.50 -9.52 8.05
CA VAL A 99 30.68 -8.83 7.51
C VAL A 99 31.82 -9.80 7.37
N LYS A 100 32.29 -10.00 6.13
CA LYS A 100 33.45 -10.86 5.86
C LYS A 100 34.74 -10.06 5.65
N LYS A 101 34.63 -8.75 5.38
CA LYS A 101 35.73 -7.85 5.04
C LYS A 101 35.42 -6.43 5.50
N VAL A 102 36.46 -5.66 5.81
CA VAL A 102 36.38 -4.23 6.15
C VAL A 102 35.67 -3.42 5.05
N THR A 103 35.83 -3.82 3.78
CA THR A 103 35.13 -3.24 2.63
C THR A 103 33.60 -3.28 2.69
N GLY A 104 33.02 -4.20 3.48
CA GLY A 104 31.57 -4.27 3.70
C GLY A 104 31.02 -3.26 4.72
N ALA A 105 31.88 -2.56 5.48
CA ALA A 105 31.46 -1.70 6.59
C ALA A 105 30.60 -0.51 6.12
N ALA A 106 30.89 0.07 4.94
CA ALA A 106 30.11 1.18 4.38
C ALA A 106 28.64 0.81 4.09
N SER A 107 28.40 -0.42 3.63
CA SER A 107 27.05 -0.91 3.38
C SER A 107 26.25 -1.02 4.68
N ILE A 108 26.87 -1.51 5.75
CA ILE A 108 26.22 -1.62 7.07
C ILE A 108 25.98 -0.26 7.70
N MET A 109 26.89 0.69 7.50
CA MET A 109 26.72 2.04 8.01
C MET A 109 25.40 2.67 7.52
N THR A 110 25.00 2.40 6.27
CA THR A 110 23.69 2.85 5.75
C THR A 110 22.52 2.31 6.59
N GLY A 111 22.61 1.06 7.03
CA GLY A 111 21.59 0.45 7.88
C GLY A 111 21.66 0.92 9.34
N ILE A 112 22.87 1.08 9.89
CA ILE A 112 23.09 1.62 11.24
C ILE A 112 22.53 3.04 11.32
N THR A 113 22.92 3.95 10.43
CA THR A 113 22.41 5.32 10.40
C THR A 113 20.89 5.35 10.32
N SER A 114 20.30 4.50 9.48
CA SER A 114 18.84 4.47 9.31
C SER A 114 18.11 3.98 10.55
N LEU A 115 18.64 2.99 11.27
CA LEU A 115 18.02 2.47 12.50
C LEU A 115 18.30 3.38 13.69
N MET A 116 19.52 3.90 13.82
CA MET A 116 19.92 4.85 14.85
C MET A 116 19.05 6.11 14.82
N ARG A 117 18.84 6.70 13.63
CA ARG A 117 17.93 7.83 13.46
C ARG A 117 16.51 7.48 13.91
N TYR A 118 16.00 6.32 13.52
CA TYR A 118 14.67 5.88 13.96
C TYR A 118 14.59 5.72 15.48
N MET A 119 15.63 5.16 16.11
CA MET A 119 15.68 5.00 17.56
C MET A 119 15.65 6.36 18.26
N VAL A 120 16.48 7.31 17.83
CA VAL A 120 16.49 8.70 18.35
C VAL A 120 15.13 9.37 18.13
N ASP A 121 14.59 9.34 16.92
CA ASP A 121 13.28 9.93 16.56
C ASP A 121 12.11 9.34 17.40
N ARG A 122 12.26 8.12 17.93
CA ARG A 122 11.24 7.43 18.75
C ARG A 122 11.59 7.35 20.24
N GLY A 123 12.66 8.02 20.68
CA GLY A 123 13.09 8.03 22.08
C GLY A 123 13.54 6.65 22.59
N LEU A 124 14.04 5.78 21.71
CA LEU A 124 14.60 4.48 22.07
C LEU A 124 16.09 4.65 22.39
N SER A 125 16.47 4.38 23.62
CA SER A 125 17.82 4.59 24.15
C SER A 125 18.67 3.31 24.19
N SER A 126 18.09 2.13 23.95
CA SER A 126 18.79 0.85 24.05
C SER A 126 18.31 -0.20 23.07
N PHE A 127 19.18 -1.16 22.71
CA PHE A 127 18.80 -2.29 21.86
C PHE A 127 17.77 -3.22 22.50
N GLU A 128 17.66 -3.30 23.83
CA GLU A 128 16.62 -4.10 24.49
C GLU A 128 15.19 -3.69 24.07
N GLN A 129 15.00 -2.40 23.77
CA GLN A 129 13.71 -1.85 23.38
C GLN A 129 13.34 -2.17 21.92
N LEU A 130 14.26 -2.74 21.13
CA LEU A 130 14.01 -3.23 19.76
C LEU A 130 13.23 -4.56 19.77
N THR A 131 12.07 -4.56 20.41
CA THR A 131 11.13 -5.67 20.41
C THR A 131 10.59 -5.95 19.00
N PRO A 132 9.97 -7.12 18.75
CA PRO A 132 9.28 -7.37 17.48
C PRO A 132 8.27 -6.27 17.09
N VAL A 133 7.64 -5.63 18.08
CA VAL A 133 6.70 -4.51 17.85
C VAL A 133 7.42 -3.25 17.37
N ALA A 134 8.54 -2.89 18.00
CA ALA A 134 9.37 -1.76 17.58
C ALA A 134 10.00 -2.00 16.21
N ALA A 135 10.43 -3.24 15.92
CA ALA A 135 10.90 -3.63 14.61
C ALA A 135 9.79 -3.52 13.55
N ASP A 136 8.58 -3.97 13.83
CA ASP A 136 7.43 -3.82 12.94
C ASP A 136 7.09 -2.34 12.65
N ASP A 137 7.19 -1.46 13.66
CA ASP A 137 7.02 -0.02 13.46
C ASP A 137 8.17 0.60 12.63
N TYR A 138 9.41 0.19 12.84
CA TYR A 138 10.53 0.58 11.98
C TYR A 138 10.33 0.15 10.52
N LEU A 139 9.85 -1.08 10.28
CA LEU A 139 9.53 -1.57 8.94
C LEU A 139 8.44 -0.74 8.27
N ARG A 140 7.44 -0.30 9.04
CA ARG A 140 6.38 0.61 8.56
C ARG A 140 6.95 1.98 8.20
N HIS A 141 7.79 2.55 9.05
CA HIS A 141 8.48 3.81 8.78
C HIS A 141 9.32 3.74 7.49
N LEU A 142 10.05 2.64 7.28
CA LEU A 142 10.79 2.42 6.02
C LEU A 142 9.83 2.35 4.82
N ALA A 143 8.73 1.60 4.92
CA ALA A 143 7.75 1.50 3.85
C ALA A 143 7.18 2.87 3.46
N GLU A 144 6.78 3.68 4.45
CA GLU A 144 6.27 5.03 4.24
C GLU A 144 7.30 5.94 3.58
N LYS A 145 8.55 5.92 4.07
CA LYS A 145 9.64 6.71 3.51
C LYS A 145 9.88 6.37 2.03
N PHE A 146 10.07 5.10 1.70
CA PHE A 146 10.35 4.69 0.32
C PHE A 146 9.13 4.88 -0.59
N ALA A 147 7.90 4.70 -0.09
CA ALA A 147 6.69 5.04 -0.84
C ALA A 147 6.60 6.53 -1.14
N GLY A 148 6.96 7.40 -0.19
CA GLY A 148 7.06 8.85 -0.40
C GLY A 148 8.10 9.21 -1.47
N GLU A 149 9.27 8.57 -1.44
CA GLU A 149 10.32 8.75 -2.46
C GLU A 149 9.85 8.32 -3.86
N GLU A 150 9.21 7.15 -3.98
CA GLU A 150 8.66 6.69 -5.27
C GLU A 150 7.54 7.60 -5.76
N ASN A 151 6.64 8.04 -4.89
CA ASN A 151 5.58 8.98 -5.25
C ASN A 151 6.15 10.32 -5.72
N ALA A 152 7.18 10.83 -5.06
CA ALA A 152 7.86 12.05 -5.47
C ALA A 152 8.56 11.88 -6.83
N ALA A 153 9.18 10.73 -7.10
CA ALA A 153 9.77 10.43 -8.41
C ALA A 153 8.70 10.34 -9.51
N ILE A 154 7.54 9.74 -9.23
CA ILE A 154 6.39 9.76 -10.13
C ILE A 154 5.93 11.20 -10.39
N GLN A 155 5.81 12.03 -9.35
CA GLN A 155 5.41 13.43 -9.49
C GLN A 155 6.41 14.24 -10.32
N ARG A 156 7.72 14.04 -10.13
CA ARG A 156 8.77 14.72 -10.92
C ARG A 156 8.86 14.23 -12.37
N GLY A 157 8.09 13.22 -12.75
CA GLY A 157 8.15 12.66 -14.09
C GLY A 157 9.48 11.96 -14.39
N GLU A 158 10.22 11.57 -13.35
CA GLU A 158 11.45 10.76 -13.42
C GLU A 158 11.06 9.34 -13.85
N ALA A 159 10.70 9.21 -15.13
CA ALA A 159 10.36 7.94 -15.72
C ALA A 159 11.65 7.27 -16.20
N ASP A 160 12.09 6.23 -15.48
CA ASP A 160 12.97 5.22 -16.03
C ASP A 160 12.43 4.80 -17.41
N GLU A 161 13.17 5.16 -18.46
CA GLU A 161 12.77 5.01 -19.87
C GLU A 161 12.66 3.53 -20.30
N ASP A 162 13.01 2.57 -19.44
CA ASP A 162 13.19 1.16 -19.75
C ASP A 162 12.35 0.18 -18.89
N GLU A 163 11.05 0.42 -18.70
CA GLU A 163 10.17 -0.28 -17.71
C GLU A 163 10.30 -1.82 -17.56
N ALA A 164 10.69 -2.62 -18.55
CA ALA A 164 10.82 -4.08 -18.36
C ALA A 164 12.18 -4.54 -17.79
N SER A 165 13.26 -3.86 -18.18
CA SER A 165 14.62 -4.03 -17.66
C SER A 165 14.79 -3.22 -16.38
N SER A 166 14.29 -1.98 -16.38
CA SER A 166 14.19 -1.10 -15.22
C SER A 166 13.31 -1.72 -14.14
N HIS A 167 12.06 -2.16 -14.34
CA HIS A 167 11.25 -2.57 -13.17
C HIS A 167 11.86 -3.73 -12.37
N ARG A 168 12.51 -4.70 -13.02
CA ARG A 168 13.27 -5.74 -12.30
C ARG A 168 14.51 -5.17 -11.61
N LYS A 169 15.26 -4.29 -12.26
CA LYS A 169 16.45 -3.63 -11.69
C LYS A 169 16.09 -2.64 -10.56
N ALA A 170 15.05 -1.83 -10.73
CA ALA A 170 14.47 -0.90 -9.78
C ALA A 170 13.90 -1.65 -8.57
N LYS A 171 13.14 -2.74 -8.77
CA LYS A 171 12.68 -3.59 -7.67
C LYS A 171 13.84 -4.23 -6.93
N ALA A 172 14.83 -4.77 -7.64
CA ALA A 172 16.03 -5.34 -7.02
C ALA A 172 16.87 -4.28 -6.30
N SER A 173 16.93 -3.06 -6.83
CA SER A 173 17.60 -1.90 -6.23
C SER A 173 16.89 -1.46 -4.96
N LEU A 174 15.56 -1.33 -5.00
CA LEU A 174 14.72 -1.01 -3.84
C LEU A 174 14.82 -2.11 -2.78
N GLU A 175 14.73 -3.39 -3.17
CA GLU A 175 14.93 -4.53 -2.28
C GLU A 175 16.32 -4.47 -1.63
N GLY A 176 17.36 -4.17 -2.40
CA GLY A 176 18.71 -3.97 -1.88
C GLY A 176 18.77 -2.84 -0.85
N ARG A 177 18.25 -1.65 -1.18
CA ARG A 177 18.21 -0.48 -0.30
C ARG A 177 17.48 -0.75 1.01
N ILE A 178 16.35 -1.46 0.95
CA ILE A 178 15.56 -1.84 2.13
C ILE A 178 16.26 -2.93 2.94
N LYS A 179 16.75 -3.98 2.27
CA LYS A 179 17.45 -5.10 2.91
C LYS A 179 18.66 -4.63 3.71
N THR A 180 19.44 -3.70 3.17
CA THR A 180 20.60 -3.11 3.87
C THR A 180 20.19 -2.41 5.16
N ARG A 181 18.98 -1.84 5.23
CA ARG A 181 18.46 -1.17 6.44
C ARG A 181 17.89 -2.14 7.47
N ILE A 182 17.18 -3.17 7.02
CA ILE A 182 16.61 -4.22 7.88
C ILE A 182 17.69 -5.14 8.44
N ALA A 183 18.77 -5.35 7.69
CA ALA A 183 19.92 -6.16 8.04
C ALA A 183 20.47 -5.87 9.45
N THR A 184 20.51 -4.60 9.87
CA THR A 184 21.01 -4.17 11.17
C THR A 184 20.26 -4.82 12.34
N LEU A 185 18.93 -4.97 12.25
CA LEU A 185 18.13 -5.66 13.26
C LEU A 185 18.52 -7.13 13.42
N GLY A 186 18.71 -7.81 12.29
CA GLY A 186 19.17 -9.20 12.27
C GLY A 186 20.59 -9.34 12.84
N PHE A 187 21.43 -8.31 12.64
CA PHE A 187 22.77 -8.30 13.18
C PHE A 187 22.78 -8.12 14.70
N ILE A 188 22.03 -7.18 15.26
CA ILE A 188 21.88 -7.01 16.71
C ILE A 188 21.49 -8.35 17.37
N TRP A 189 20.55 -9.08 16.76
CA TRP A 189 20.13 -10.40 17.26
C TRP A 189 21.23 -11.47 17.18
N GLN A 190 22.01 -11.51 16.10
CA GLN A 190 23.13 -12.44 15.95
C GLN A 190 24.26 -12.15 16.95
N ALA A 191 24.54 -10.87 17.19
CA ALA A 191 25.59 -10.38 18.08
C ALA A 191 25.21 -10.38 19.57
N ARG A 192 23.97 -10.72 19.92
CA ARG A 192 23.42 -10.56 21.28
C ARG A 192 24.29 -11.13 22.39
N ARG A 193 25.00 -12.25 22.14
CA ARG A 193 25.87 -12.86 23.15
C ARG A 193 27.13 -12.03 23.41
N GLN A 194 27.70 -11.45 22.36
CA GLN A 194 28.87 -10.60 22.40
C GLN A 194 28.51 -9.21 22.95
N LEU A 195 27.37 -8.66 22.53
CA LEU A 195 26.81 -7.41 23.05
C LEU A 195 26.54 -7.50 24.56
N ALA A 196 25.91 -8.60 25.03
CA ALA A 196 25.68 -8.83 26.46
C ALA A 196 26.99 -8.93 27.26
N LYS A 197 28.04 -9.57 26.69
CA LYS A 197 29.38 -9.59 27.31
C LYS A 197 30.03 -8.22 27.37
N ALA A 198 29.68 -7.32 26.44
CA ALA A 198 30.12 -5.94 26.42
C ALA A 198 29.30 -5.02 27.33
N GLY A 199 28.36 -5.56 28.12
CA GLY A 199 27.50 -4.79 29.01
C GLY A 199 26.35 -4.06 28.32
N ILE A 200 26.07 -4.36 27.05
CA ILE A 200 25.01 -3.72 26.27
C ILE A 200 23.71 -4.51 26.46
N PRO A 201 22.59 -3.88 26.87
CA PRO A 201 21.30 -4.54 26.94
C PRO A 201 20.84 -5.00 25.55
N VAL A 202 20.27 -6.20 25.44
CA VAL A 202 19.93 -6.84 24.16
C VAL A 202 18.46 -7.20 24.07
N PRO A 203 17.86 -7.28 22.86
CA PRO A 203 16.47 -7.69 22.72
C PRO A 203 16.20 -9.05 23.37
N ALA A 204 15.09 -9.17 24.10
CA ALA A 204 14.64 -10.43 24.70
C ALA A 204 14.10 -11.43 23.66
N LEU A 205 13.55 -10.92 22.55
CA LEU A 205 13.01 -11.69 21.44
C LEU A 205 13.66 -11.25 20.13
N ASP A 206 13.73 -12.15 19.16
CA ASP A 206 14.23 -11.83 17.82
C ASP A 206 13.39 -10.69 17.21
N PRO A 207 13.97 -9.51 16.94
CA PRO A 207 13.23 -8.37 16.37
C PRO A 207 12.56 -8.72 15.03
N LEU A 208 13.12 -9.66 14.25
CA LEU A 208 12.54 -10.10 12.98
C LEU A 208 11.59 -11.31 13.13
N GLY A 209 11.43 -11.85 14.33
CA GLY A 209 10.55 -12.98 14.63
C GLY A 209 10.95 -14.27 13.88
N GLY A 210 12.24 -14.57 13.77
CA GLY A 210 12.78 -15.76 13.10
C GLY A 210 12.82 -15.68 11.57
N ARG A 211 12.47 -14.53 10.98
CA ARG A 211 12.48 -14.31 9.52
C ARG A 211 13.82 -13.74 9.06
N SER A 212 14.23 -14.09 7.84
CA SER A 212 15.44 -13.48 7.25
C SER A 212 15.18 -12.05 6.78
N ALA A 213 16.20 -11.20 6.86
CA ALA A 213 16.13 -9.82 6.36
C ALA A 213 15.71 -9.74 4.88
N SER A 214 16.13 -10.69 4.05
CA SER A 214 15.68 -10.76 2.64
C SER A 214 14.18 -11.03 2.51
N LYS A 215 13.61 -11.92 3.34
CA LYS A 215 12.18 -12.23 3.32
C LYS A 215 11.34 -11.04 3.79
N VAL A 216 11.83 -10.34 4.82
CA VAL A 216 11.19 -9.12 5.34
C VAL A 216 11.33 -7.95 4.35
N ALA A 217 12.50 -7.77 3.73
CA ALA A 217 12.72 -6.73 2.72
C ALA A 217 11.80 -6.89 1.51
N ASN A 218 11.69 -8.11 0.98
CA ASN A 218 10.73 -8.41 -0.09
C ASN A 218 9.29 -8.06 0.29
N TYR A 219 8.92 -8.25 1.56
CA TYR A 219 7.60 -7.86 2.05
C TYR A 219 7.44 -6.33 2.02
N VAL A 220 8.39 -5.58 2.56
CA VAL A 220 8.36 -4.10 2.57
C VAL A 220 8.36 -3.53 1.15
N VAL A 221 9.15 -4.09 0.21
CA VAL A 221 9.13 -3.71 -1.21
C VAL A 221 7.73 -3.84 -1.80
N ASN A 222 7.04 -4.95 -1.53
CA ASN A 222 5.68 -5.12 -2.03
C ASN A 222 4.72 -4.11 -1.40
N VAL A 223 4.91 -3.75 -0.12
CA VAL A 223 4.12 -2.69 0.55
C VAL A 223 4.36 -1.32 -0.10
N VAL A 224 5.61 -1.00 -0.47
CA VAL A 224 5.96 0.23 -1.18
C VAL A 224 5.29 0.28 -2.57
N GLU A 225 5.40 -0.78 -3.37
CA GLU A 225 4.69 -0.89 -4.67
C GLU A 225 3.16 -0.80 -4.49
N ASP A 226 2.65 -1.36 -3.40
CA ASP A 226 1.25 -1.30 -3.01
C ASP A 226 0.85 0.12 -2.53
N ALA A 227 1.78 0.97 -2.09
CA ALA A 227 1.49 2.34 -1.66
C ALA A 227 1.39 3.37 -2.80
N ILE A 228 1.74 3.01 -4.04
CA ILE A 228 1.61 3.91 -5.21
C ILE A 228 0.14 4.36 -5.37
N PRO A 229 -0.17 5.67 -5.43
CA PRO A 229 -1.55 6.12 -5.43
C PRO A 229 -2.27 5.78 -6.75
N PRO A 230 -3.62 5.63 -6.72
CA PRO A 230 -4.43 5.66 -7.94
C PRO A 230 -4.25 7.00 -8.67
N ILE A 231 -4.51 7.01 -9.98
CA ILE A 231 -4.59 8.26 -10.76
C ILE A 231 -5.71 9.13 -10.14
N PRO A 232 -5.53 10.46 -10.00
CA PRO A 232 -6.61 11.36 -9.63
C PRO A 232 -7.85 11.14 -10.49
N ASP A 233 -9.05 11.22 -9.91
CA ASP A 233 -10.27 10.81 -10.62
C ASP A 233 -10.55 11.74 -11.81
N GLU A 234 -10.25 13.02 -11.66
CA GLU A 234 -10.37 14.05 -12.69
C GLU A 234 -9.51 13.72 -13.91
N VAL A 235 -8.25 13.35 -13.66
CA VAL A 235 -7.29 12.96 -14.72
C VAL A 235 -7.72 11.62 -15.34
N TYR A 236 -8.07 10.64 -14.51
CA TYR A 236 -8.51 9.32 -14.97
C TYR A 236 -9.75 9.42 -15.88
N LEU A 237 -10.76 10.19 -15.48
CA LEU A 237 -11.98 10.39 -16.24
C LEU A 237 -11.70 11.11 -17.58
N ARG A 238 -10.79 12.08 -17.62
CA ARG A 238 -10.36 12.69 -18.89
C ARG A 238 -9.73 11.65 -19.81
N ILE A 239 -8.81 10.84 -19.30
CA ILE A 239 -8.14 9.79 -20.09
C ILE A 239 -9.15 8.78 -20.65
N VAL A 240 -10.00 8.20 -19.81
CA VAL A 240 -10.92 7.12 -20.22
C VAL A 240 -12.02 7.65 -21.15
N ASN A 241 -12.54 8.86 -20.92
CA ASN A 241 -13.54 9.45 -21.81
C ASN A 241 -12.95 9.83 -23.18
N THR A 242 -11.73 10.35 -23.22
CA THR A 242 -11.03 10.59 -24.49
C THR A 242 -10.79 9.27 -25.23
N ALA A 243 -10.36 8.23 -24.50
CA ALA A 243 -10.14 6.90 -25.05
C ALA A 243 -11.42 6.33 -25.69
N GLU A 244 -12.55 6.42 -24.98
CA GLU A 244 -13.84 5.97 -25.50
C GLU A 244 -14.22 6.69 -26.79
N ARG A 245 -14.07 8.01 -26.84
CA ARG A 245 -14.38 8.82 -28.04
C ARG A 245 -13.50 8.44 -29.23
N VAL A 246 -12.21 8.20 -28.99
CA VAL A 246 -11.29 7.74 -30.05
C VAL A 246 -11.75 6.39 -30.62
N ILE A 247 -12.17 5.46 -29.77
CA ILE A 247 -12.65 4.14 -30.21
C ILE A 247 -14.01 4.26 -30.94
N ALA A 248 -14.95 5.01 -30.37
CA ALA A 248 -16.33 5.04 -30.85
C ALA A 248 -16.52 5.91 -32.10
N ILE A 249 -15.80 7.03 -32.19
CA ILE A 249 -15.98 8.02 -33.25
C ILE A 249 -14.89 7.90 -34.31
N HIS A 250 -13.62 7.77 -33.90
CA HIS A 250 -12.46 7.97 -34.77
C HIS A 250 -11.83 6.68 -35.30
N ALA A 251 -12.21 5.50 -34.78
CA ALA A 251 -11.72 4.22 -35.31
C ALA A 251 -12.01 4.00 -36.82
N PRO A 252 -13.18 4.39 -37.38
CA PRO A 252 -13.46 4.26 -38.81
C PRO A 252 -12.45 4.98 -39.71
N ASP A 253 -11.95 6.16 -39.29
CA ASP A 253 -10.95 6.92 -40.06
C ASP A 253 -9.62 6.18 -40.16
N VAL A 254 -9.23 5.52 -39.06
CA VAL A 254 -8.01 4.72 -39.01
C VAL A 254 -8.16 3.44 -39.84
N PHE A 255 -9.33 2.80 -39.81
CA PHE A 255 -9.62 1.64 -40.67
C PHE A 255 -9.57 2.00 -42.14
N GLU A 256 -10.08 3.17 -42.51
CA GLU A 256 -10.05 3.63 -43.89
C GLU A 256 -8.62 3.92 -44.37
N ALA A 257 -7.82 4.61 -43.54
CA ALA A 257 -6.40 4.83 -43.85
C ALA A 257 -5.63 3.50 -43.97
N GLN A 258 -5.93 2.53 -43.11
CA GLN A 258 -5.36 1.18 -43.20
C GLN A 258 -5.79 0.46 -44.49
N ARG A 259 -7.07 0.53 -44.85
CA ARG A 259 -7.61 -0.08 -46.08
C ARG A 259 -6.85 0.43 -47.30
N LEU A 260 -6.73 1.75 -47.44
CA LEU A 260 -5.97 2.38 -48.54
C LEU A 260 -4.52 1.92 -48.59
N TRP A 261 -3.86 1.74 -47.44
CA TRP A 261 -2.52 1.18 -47.40
C TRP A 261 -2.47 -0.26 -47.94
N PHE A 262 -3.39 -1.12 -47.48
CA PHE A 262 -3.44 -2.52 -47.90
C PHE A 262 -3.78 -2.68 -49.39
N GLU A 263 -4.64 -1.84 -49.94
CA GLU A 263 -5.02 -1.89 -51.36
C GLU A 263 -3.84 -1.68 -52.30
N HIS A 264 -2.91 -0.82 -51.91
CA HIS A 264 -1.75 -0.50 -52.73
C HIS A 264 -0.54 -1.40 -52.45
N THR A 265 -0.42 -1.95 -51.24
CA THR A 265 0.82 -2.62 -50.78
C THR A 265 0.64 -4.09 -50.39
N GLY A 266 -0.59 -4.59 -50.34
CA GLY A 266 -0.89 -5.89 -49.70
C GLY A 266 -0.50 -5.95 -48.21
N GLY A 267 -0.19 -4.81 -47.59
CA GLY A 267 0.28 -4.68 -46.22
C GLY A 267 1.79 -4.42 -46.09
N LEU A 268 2.61 -4.95 -47.00
CA LEU A 268 4.07 -4.80 -46.98
C LEU A 268 4.53 -4.00 -48.21
N GLY A 269 4.71 -2.68 -48.05
CA GLY A 269 5.03 -1.82 -49.19
C GLY A 269 6.51 -1.79 -49.56
N SER A 270 6.82 -1.91 -50.85
CA SER A 270 8.16 -1.63 -51.41
C SER A 270 8.09 -0.65 -52.59
N GLY A 271 9.13 0.18 -52.75
CA GLY A 271 9.34 1.01 -53.95
C GLY A 271 8.11 1.81 -54.43
N HIS A 272 7.57 1.42 -55.58
CA HIS A 272 6.50 2.10 -56.32
C HIS A 272 5.12 2.01 -55.63
N GLU A 273 4.75 0.84 -55.13
CA GLU A 273 3.48 0.60 -54.39
C GLU A 273 3.33 1.57 -53.22
N ARG A 274 4.43 1.81 -52.52
CA ARG A 274 4.48 2.74 -51.39
C ARG A 274 4.21 4.18 -51.81
N ASN A 275 4.69 4.59 -52.98
CA ASN A 275 4.45 5.95 -53.48
C ASN A 275 2.97 6.15 -53.85
N GLN A 276 2.34 5.14 -54.44
CA GLN A 276 0.89 5.17 -54.70
C GLN A 276 0.10 5.23 -53.39
N ALA A 277 0.47 4.40 -52.40
CA ALA A 277 -0.13 4.44 -51.07
C ALA A 277 0.02 5.82 -50.40
N TYR A 278 1.18 6.47 -50.56
CA TYR A 278 1.40 7.80 -50.00
C TYR A 278 0.50 8.85 -50.62
N GLU A 279 0.27 8.78 -51.93
CA GLU A 279 -0.62 9.71 -52.62
C GLU A 279 -2.06 9.55 -52.16
N ALA A 280 -2.54 8.30 -52.11
CA ALA A 280 -3.87 7.98 -51.58
C ALA A 280 -4.03 8.49 -50.13
N LEU A 281 -3.05 8.25 -49.27
CA LEU A 281 -3.07 8.69 -47.87
C LEU A 281 -3.02 10.22 -47.70
N ARG A 282 -2.36 10.97 -48.59
CA ARG A 282 -2.36 12.44 -48.57
C ARG A 282 -3.70 13.04 -48.95
N SER A 283 -4.42 12.37 -49.86
CA SER A 283 -5.75 12.80 -50.31
C SER A 283 -6.86 12.48 -49.29
N LEU A 284 -6.60 11.60 -48.32
CA LEU A 284 -7.59 11.18 -47.33
C LEU A 284 -7.94 12.32 -46.35
N GLN A 285 -9.23 12.68 -46.35
CA GLN A 285 -9.83 13.57 -45.37
C GLN A 285 -10.56 12.74 -44.30
N PHE A 286 -10.34 13.08 -43.04
CA PHE A 286 -11.02 12.44 -41.91
C PHE A 286 -12.40 13.05 -41.69
N ARG A 287 -13.28 12.26 -41.06
CA ARG A 287 -14.66 12.66 -40.85
C ARG A 287 -14.72 13.80 -39.84
N THR A 288 -15.44 14.86 -40.18
CA THR A 288 -15.71 15.96 -39.25
C THR A 288 -16.85 15.58 -38.31
N HIS A 289 -16.53 15.49 -37.01
CA HIS A 289 -17.50 15.16 -35.98
C HIS A 289 -17.74 16.37 -35.08
N GLY A 290 -18.81 17.13 -35.36
CA GLY A 290 -19.18 18.35 -34.62
C GLY A 290 -19.42 18.14 -33.11
N ALA A 291 -19.59 16.89 -32.66
CA ALA A 291 -19.75 16.54 -31.24
C ALA A 291 -18.45 16.10 -30.54
N SER A 292 -17.34 15.91 -31.28
CA SER A 292 -16.07 15.45 -30.70
C SER A 292 -15.32 16.62 -30.05
N LYS A 293 -15.22 16.62 -28.72
CA LYS A 293 -14.28 17.51 -27.99
C LYS A 293 -12.81 17.03 -28.05
N VAL A 294 -12.52 15.96 -28.79
CA VAL A 294 -11.16 15.47 -29.00
C VAL A 294 -10.56 16.19 -30.20
N ALA A 295 -9.37 16.76 -30.05
CA ALA A 295 -8.60 17.38 -31.12
C ALA A 295 -8.06 16.32 -32.10
N TRP A 296 -8.96 15.77 -32.92
CA TRP A 296 -8.63 14.82 -33.99
C TRP A 296 -8.18 15.59 -35.24
N PRO A 297 -7.11 15.16 -35.94
CA PRO A 297 -6.65 15.86 -37.15
C PRO A 297 -7.73 15.84 -38.23
N ALA A 298 -7.79 16.87 -39.09
CA ALA A 298 -8.74 16.89 -40.21
C ALA A 298 -8.26 16.03 -41.38
N ALA A 299 -6.94 15.89 -41.55
CA ALA A 299 -6.32 15.02 -42.54
C ALA A 299 -5.08 14.30 -41.97
N LEU A 300 -4.67 13.21 -42.62
CA LEU A 300 -3.46 12.48 -42.20
C LEU A 300 -2.19 13.34 -42.29
N SER A 301 -2.12 14.25 -43.27
CA SER A 301 -1.02 15.21 -43.46
C SER A 301 -0.89 16.22 -42.31
N GLU A 302 -2.02 16.58 -41.69
CA GLU A 302 -2.11 17.48 -40.53
C GLU A 302 -1.89 16.76 -39.21
N SER A 303 -1.71 15.44 -39.26
CA SER A 303 -1.47 14.69 -38.04
C SER A 303 -0.18 15.14 -37.34
N GLY A 304 0.83 15.74 -37.98
CA GLY A 304 1.99 16.29 -37.23
C GLY A 304 2.68 15.28 -36.31
N LEU A 305 2.61 13.98 -36.64
CA LEU A 305 3.05 12.83 -35.84
C LEU A 305 4.57 12.57 -35.96
N SER A 306 5.38 13.63 -36.19
CA SER A 306 6.85 13.55 -36.28
C SER A 306 7.49 14.14 -35.02
N ASN A 307 8.09 13.28 -34.19
CA ASN A 307 8.86 13.71 -33.02
C ASN A 307 10.26 14.25 -33.37
N THR A 308 10.69 14.19 -34.63
CA THR A 308 12.10 14.37 -35.02
C THR A 308 12.36 15.51 -36.00
N GLY A 309 11.40 16.42 -36.21
CA GLY A 309 11.57 17.53 -37.18
C GLY A 309 11.78 17.09 -38.63
N ALA A 310 11.65 15.79 -38.92
CA ALA A 310 11.71 15.23 -40.26
C ALA A 310 10.29 15.26 -40.87
N SER A 311 10.22 15.70 -42.13
CA SER A 311 9.07 15.63 -43.06
C SER A 311 7.94 14.69 -42.63
N ASN A 312 6.70 15.22 -42.55
CA ASN A 312 5.46 14.49 -42.26
C ASN A 312 5.23 13.36 -43.28
N SER A 313 5.87 12.20 -43.08
CA SER A 313 5.64 11.03 -43.92
C SER A 313 4.25 10.47 -43.63
N PRO A 314 3.39 10.26 -44.66
CA PRO A 314 2.09 9.61 -44.49
C PRO A 314 2.18 8.23 -43.82
N SER A 315 3.30 7.51 -44.04
CA SER A 315 3.54 6.22 -43.37
C SER A 315 3.74 6.34 -41.86
N LEU A 316 4.51 7.33 -41.41
CA LEU A 316 4.75 7.59 -39.99
C LEU A 316 3.45 8.04 -39.31
N ALA A 317 2.68 8.89 -39.99
CA ALA A 317 1.37 9.32 -39.52
C ALA A 317 0.41 8.13 -39.33
N LEU A 318 0.28 7.26 -40.34
CA LEU A 318 -0.56 6.06 -40.25
C LEU A 318 -0.07 5.12 -39.14
N HIS A 319 1.24 4.86 -39.08
CA HIS A 319 1.83 4.03 -38.02
C HIS A 319 1.47 4.52 -36.62
N ASN A 320 1.56 5.83 -36.40
CA ASN A 320 1.27 6.43 -35.11
C ASN A 320 -0.23 6.44 -34.79
N LEU A 321 -1.11 6.61 -35.78
CA LEU A 321 -2.56 6.44 -35.58
C LEU A 321 -2.93 4.99 -35.25
N LEU A 322 -2.35 4.01 -35.95
CA LEU A 322 -2.55 2.59 -35.66
C LEU A 322 -2.09 2.24 -34.24
N SER A 323 -0.90 2.72 -33.85
CA SER A 323 -0.38 2.53 -32.50
C SER A 323 -1.24 3.21 -31.43
N THR A 324 -1.70 4.44 -31.69
CA THR A 324 -2.62 5.16 -30.80
C THR A 324 -3.91 4.38 -30.60
N LEU A 325 -4.60 3.99 -31.67
CA LEU A 325 -5.88 3.29 -31.57
C LEU A 325 -5.72 1.93 -30.87
N ARG A 326 -4.64 1.21 -31.17
CA ARG A 326 -4.25 -0.03 -30.46
C ARG A 326 -4.11 0.21 -28.97
N ASP A 327 -3.32 1.20 -28.57
CA ASP A 327 -3.01 1.46 -27.17
C ASP A 327 -4.22 1.95 -26.39
N VAL A 328 -5.06 2.77 -27.01
CA VAL A 328 -6.34 3.22 -26.45
C VAL A 328 -7.29 2.04 -26.21
N CYS A 329 -7.35 1.07 -27.13
CA CYS A 329 -8.13 -0.15 -26.93
C CYS A 329 -7.61 -0.97 -25.74
N LEU A 330 -6.29 -1.21 -25.68
CA LEU A 330 -5.65 -1.95 -24.58
C LEU A 330 -5.85 -1.25 -23.23
N LEU A 331 -5.70 0.08 -23.20
CA LEU A 331 -5.96 0.92 -22.03
C LEU A 331 -7.41 0.79 -21.57
N THR A 332 -8.37 0.88 -22.49
CA THR A 332 -9.80 0.79 -22.18
C THR A 332 -10.14 -0.55 -21.53
N VAL A 333 -9.61 -1.66 -22.07
CA VAL A 333 -9.78 -2.98 -21.46
C VAL A 333 -9.20 -3.01 -20.05
N MET A 334 -7.98 -2.51 -19.83
CA MET A 334 -7.37 -2.48 -18.49
C MET A 334 -8.15 -1.62 -17.50
N ALA A 335 -8.57 -0.41 -17.92
CA ALA A 335 -9.25 0.56 -17.08
C ALA A 335 -10.63 0.07 -16.62
N THR A 336 -11.36 -0.62 -17.50
CA THR A 336 -12.75 -1.04 -17.26
C THR A 336 -12.88 -2.44 -16.65
N SER A 337 -11.86 -3.30 -16.78
CA SER A 337 -11.88 -4.67 -16.21
C SER A 337 -10.97 -4.84 -15.00
N GLY A 338 -10.04 -3.89 -14.80
CA GLY A 338 -8.97 -4.00 -13.82
C GLY A 338 -7.99 -5.14 -14.11
N MET A 339 -7.92 -5.68 -15.33
CA MET A 339 -6.92 -6.66 -15.76
C MET A 339 -5.51 -6.05 -15.79
N ARG A 340 -4.47 -6.88 -15.62
CA ARG A 340 -3.08 -6.43 -15.78
C ARG A 340 -2.77 -6.31 -17.26
N LEU A 341 -1.87 -5.40 -17.61
CA LEU A 341 -1.32 -5.33 -18.97
C LEU A 341 -0.86 -6.69 -19.48
N SER A 342 -0.20 -7.50 -18.64
CA SER A 342 0.25 -8.85 -19.03
C SER A 342 -0.87 -9.84 -19.31
N GLU A 343 -2.01 -9.68 -18.64
CA GLU A 343 -3.22 -10.49 -18.87
C GLU A 343 -3.88 -9.99 -20.17
N VAL A 344 -4.01 -8.68 -20.36
CA VAL A 344 -4.61 -8.09 -21.58
C VAL A 344 -3.81 -8.43 -22.85
N VAL A 345 -2.48 -8.30 -22.85
CA VAL A 345 -1.64 -8.65 -24.03
C VAL A 345 -1.58 -10.15 -24.31
N SER A 346 -2.15 -10.99 -23.43
CA SER A 346 -2.22 -12.44 -23.61
C SER A 346 -3.55 -12.92 -24.23
N ILE A 347 -4.50 -12.02 -24.42
CA ILE A 347 -5.76 -12.30 -25.13
C ILE A 347 -5.40 -12.75 -26.55
N ARG A 348 -6.09 -13.79 -27.04
CA ARG A 348 -5.89 -14.33 -28.39
C ARG A 348 -6.81 -13.64 -29.39
N GLY A 349 -6.31 -13.43 -30.60
CA GLY A 349 -7.11 -12.93 -31.72
C GLY A 349 -7.86 -14.09 -32.41
N GLY A 350 -8.74 -13.73 -33.34
CA GLY A 350 -9.58 -14.68 -34.07
C GLY A 350 -11.03 -14.24 -34.10
N TRP A 351 -11.66 -14.41 -35.25
CA TRP A 351 -13.09 -14.19 -35.44
C TRP A 351 -13.63 -15.27 -36.37
N THR A 352 -14.28 -16.28 -35.80
CA THR A 352 -14.94 -17.32 -36.59
C THR A 352 -16.14 -16.73 -37.34
N PRO A 353 -16.26 -16.95 -38.67
CA PRO A 353 -17.41 -16.47 -39.43
C PRO A 353 -18.74 -16.91 -38.81
N GLY A 354 -19.67 -15.98 -38.65
CA GLY A 354 -20.97 -16.23 -38.01
C GLY A 354 -21.01 -15.93 -36.50
N ASN A 355 -19.87 -15.80 -35.82
CA ASN A 355 -19.85 -15.34 -34.43
C ASN A 355 -20.15 -13.84 -34.35
N ALA A 356 -20.95 -13.43 -33.36
CA ALA A 356 -21.27 -12.02 -33.13
C ALA A 356 -20.07 -11.22 -32.58
N HIS A 357 -19.17 -11.88 -31.87
CA HIS A 357 -18.00 -11.29 -31.22
C HIS A 357 -16.74 -12.10 -31.55
N PRO A 358 -15.52 -11.54 -31.36
CA PRO A 358 -14.27 -12.27 -31.50
C PRO A 358 -14.23 -13.53 -30.63
N ASP A 359 -13.46 -14.54 -31.05
CA ASP A 359 -13.43 -15.87 -30.41
C ASP A 359 -12.92 -15.85 -28.95
N CYS A 360 -12.27 -14.76 -28.55
CA CYS A 360 -11.84 -14.55 -27.17
C CYS A 360 -12.98 -14.09 -26.24
N ILE A 361 -14.12 -13.66 -26.76
CA ILE A 361 -15.29 -13.23 -26.00
C ILE A 361 -16.24 -14.41 -25.81
N VAL A 362 -16.64 -14.65 -24.56
CA VAL A 362 -17.68 -15.60 -24.18
C VAL A 362 -18.83 -14.81 -23.58
N VAL A 363 -20.03 -15.00 -24.11
CA VAL A 363 -21.25 -14.36 -23.60
C VAL A 363 -22.08 -15.39 -22.84
N GLU A 364 -22.37 -15.10 -21.57
CA GLU A 364 -23.20 -15.96 -20.72
C GLU A 364 -24.41 -15.18 -20.21
N ARG A 365 -25.56 -15.85 -20.13
CA ARG A 365 -26.76 -15.26 -19.53
C ARG A 365 -26.64 -15.27 -18.00
N SER A 366 -27.00 -14.18 -17.33
CA SER A 366 -27.09 -14.16 -15.86
C SER A 366 -28.10 -15.18 -15.34
N GLN A 367 -27.97 -15.60 -14.09
CA GLN A 367 -28.91 -16.54 -13.46
C GLN A 367 -30.36 -16.05 -13.47
N SER A 368 -30.56 -14.73 -13.37
CA SER A 368 -31.87 -14.08 -13.46
C SER A 368 -32.40 -13.98 -14.90
N GLY A 369 -31.58 -14.27 -15.91
CA GLY A 369 -31.91 -14.09 -17.33
C GLY A 369 -31.95 -12.63 -17.80
N THR A 370 -31.67 -11.66 -16.91
CA THR A 370 -31.82 -10.22 -17.18
C THR A 370 -30.60 -9.60 -17.86
N LEU A 371 -29.40 -10.16 -17.68
CA LEU A 371 -28.16 -9.62 -18.22
C LEU A 371 -27.46 -10.63 -19.12
N ASP A 372 -26.88 -10.14 -20.21
CA ASP A 372 -25.81 -10.85 -20.91
C ASP A 372 -24.48 -10.38 -20.31
N LEU A 373 -23.68 -11.33 -19.82
CA LEU A 373 -22.37 -11.12 -19.20
C LEU A 373 -21.28 -11.45 -20.20
N PHE A 374 -20.37 -10.51 -20.42
CA PHE A 374 -19.26 -10.67 -21.36
C PHE A 374 -17.98 -11.02 -20.62
N PHE A 375 -17.44 -12.18 -20.94
CA PHE A 375 -16.16 -12.66 -20.44
C PHE A 375 -15.11 -12.64 -21.54
N VAL A 376 -13.87 -12.29 -21.20
CA VAL A 376 -12.72 -12.43 -22.11
C VAL A 376 -11.81 -13.57 -21.63
N ARG A 377 -11.35 -14.39 -22.56
CA ARG A 377 -10.36 -15.44 -22.32
C ARG A 377 -8.95 -14.89 -22.43
N ALA A 378 -8.18 -15.01 -21.35
CA ALA A 378 -6.79 -14.57 -21.29
C ALA A 378 -5.93 -15.53 -20.44
N LYS A 379 -4.61 -15.27 -20.37
CA LYS A 379 -3.67 -16.08 -19.59
C LYS A 379 -3.32 -15.45 -18.26
N LEU A 380 -3.34 -16.28 -17.23
CA LEU A 380 -2.89 -15.98 -15.89
C LEU A 380 -1.41 -16.38 -15.74
N LEU A 381 -0.56 -15.37 -15.56
CA LEU A 381 0.90 -15.54 -15.60
C LEU A 381 1.57 -15.49 -14.22
N LYS A 382 1.10 -14.61 -13.31
CA LYS A 382 1.75 -14.43 -12.01
C LYS A 382 1.39 -15.57 -11.06
N LYS A 383 2.38 -16.06 -10.31
CA LYS A 383 2.27 -17.13 -9.29
C LYS A 383 1.86 -18.50 -9.83
N GLN A 384 1.87 -18.68 -11.15
CA GLN A 384 1.65 -19.97 -11.79
C GLN A 384 2.96 -20.47 -12.37
N THR A 385 3.26 -21.76 -12.19
CA THR A 385 4.44 -22.40 -12.79
C THR A 385 4.34 -22.43 -14.32
N THR A 386 3.11 -22.52 -14.83
CA THR A 386 2.77 -22.46 -16.25
C THR A 386 1.58 -21.52 -16.48
N PRO A 387 1.55 -20.74 -17.58
CA PRO A 387 0.40 -19.89 -17.90
C PRO A 387 -0.90 -20.70 -17.98
N VAL A 388 -1.94 -20.28 -17.25
CA VAL A 388 -3.26 -20.94 -17.24
C VAL A 388 -4.28 -20.04 -17.95
N ASP A 389 -5.10 -20.60 -18.84
CA ASP A 389 -6.21 -19.87 -19.47
C ASP A 389 -7.34 -19.68 -18.43
N ASP A 390 -7.89 -18.47 -18.34
CA ASP A 390 -8.99 -18.11 -17.42
C ASP A 390 -9.91 -17.06 -18.05
N LEU A 391 -11.04 -16.78 -17.41
CA LEU A 391 -12.07 -15.83 -17.85
C LEU A 391 -12.13 -14.59 -16.95
N TRP A 392 -12.19 -13.41 -17.56
CA TRP A 392 -12.40 -12.13 -16.88
C TRP A 392 -13.71 -11.52 -17.32
N LEU A 393 -14.53 -11.08 -16.36
CA LEU A 393 -15.73 -10.30 -16.67
C LEU A 393 -15.28 -8.92 -17.16
N VAL A 394 -15.69 -8.54 -18.38
CA VAL A 394 -15.30 -7.28 -19.03
C VAL A 394 -16.48 -6.34 -19.28
N GLY A 395 -17.70 -6.81 -19.07
CA GLY A 395 -18.89 -5.98 -19.12
C GLY A 395 -20.17 -6.79 -19.03
N SER A 396 -21.29 -6.08 -19.03
CA SER A 396 -22.63 -6.64 -19.08
C SER A 396 -23.55 -5.70 -19.83
N ARG A 397 -24.62 -6.24 -20.41
CA ARG A 397 -25.74 -5.46 -20.97
C ARG A 397 -27.07 -6.08 -20.54
N LEU A 398 -28.15 -5.33 -20.70
CA LEU A 398 -29.50 -5.89 -20.59
C LEU A 398 -29.72 -6.92 -21.71
N ALA A 399 -30.21 -8.10 -21.34
CA ALA A 399 -30.40 -9.18 -22.30
C ALA A 399 -31.36 -8.74 -23.42
N GLY A 400 -30.95 -8.94 -24.67
CA GLY A 400 -31.71 -8.54 -25.86
C GLY A 400 -31.46 -7.11 -26.35
N THR A 401 -30.66 -6.29 -25.65
CA THR A 401 -30.24 -4.99 -26.19
C THR A 401 -29.03 -5.12 -27.11
N GLY A 402 -28.92 -4.23 -28.09
CA GLY A 402 -27.77 -4.14 -29.00
C GLY A 402 -26.56 -3.40 -28.42
N GLU A 403 -26.61 -2.99 -27.15
CA GLU A 403 -25.55 -2.22 -26.53
C GLU A 403 -24.30 -3.09 -26.30
N VAL A 404 -23.13 -2.59 -26.71
CA VAL A 404 -21.85 -3.29 -26.56
C VAL A 404 -21.03 -2.59 -25.47
N PRO A 405 -20.64 -3.31 -24.39
CA PRO A 405 -19.80 -2.73 -23.33
C PRO A 405 -18.46 -2.19 -23.85
N LEU A 406 -17.94 -1.16 -23.19
CA LEU A 406 -16.73 -0.44 -23.64
C LEU A 406 -15.53 -1.36 -23.90
N ALA A 407 -15.27 -2.31 -23.00
CA ALA A 407 -14.17 -3.26 -23.16
C ALA A 407 -14.37 -4.20 -24.34
N VAL A 408 -15.62 -4.63 -24.58
CA VAL A 408 -15.97 -5.53 -25.69
C VAL A 408 -15.80 -4.79 -27.02
N ARG A 409 -16.29 -3.55 -27.10
CA ARG A 409 -16.07 -2.66 -28.26
C ARG A 409 -14.58 -2.44 -28.52
N ALA A 410 -13.78 -2.21 -27.47
CA ALA A 410 -12.33 -2.07 -27.60
C ALA A 410 -11.67 -3.35 -28.15
N ILE A 411 -12.11 -4.53 -27.70
CA ILE A 411 -11.60 -5.83 -28.19
C ILE A 411 -11.99 -6.05 -29.66
N GLU A 412 -13.23 -5.76 -30.04
CA GLU A 412 -13.70 -5.83 -31.44
C GLU A 412 -12.92 -4.89 -32.36
N THR A 413 -12.74 -3.64 -31.93
CA THR A 413 -11.96 -2.64 -32.67
C THR A 413 -10.52 -3.12 -32.83
N LEU A 414 -9.91 -3.65 -31.77
CA LEU A 414 -8.55 -4.16 -31.80
C LEU A 414 -8.41 -5.39 -32.72
N GLU A 415 -9.39 -6.29 -32.72
CA GLU A 415 -9.43 -7.45 -33.60
C GLU A 415 -9.48 -7.02 -35.08
N ARG A 416 -10.38 -6.09 -35.42
CA ARG A 416 -10.49 -5.54 -36.78
C ARG A 416 -9.22 -4.81 -37.22
N LEU A 417 -8.62 -4.04 -36.30
CA LEU A 417 -7.40 -3.28 -36.57
C LEU A 417 -6.20 -4.19 -36.83
N MET A 418 -6.02 -5.21 -35.98
CA MET A 418 -4.80 -6.00 -35.93
C MET A 418 -4.86 -7.26 -36.78
N SER A 419 -6.04 -7.81 -37.08
CA SER A 419 -6.18 -9.06 -37.85
C SER A 419 -5.41 -9.07 -39.18
N PRO A 420 -5.49 -8.03 -40.03
CA PRO A 420 -4.74 -7.99 -41.29
C PRO A 420 -3.21 -8.05 -41.10
N TRP A 421 -2.70 -7.46 -40.01
CA TRP A 421 -1.27 -7.43 -39.72
C TRP A 421 -0.77 -8.75 -39.15
N ARG A 422 -1.59 -9.42 -38.32
CA ARG A 422 -1.19 -10.68 -37.68
C ARG A 422 -0.89 -11.77 -38.70
N GLY A 423 -1.70 -11.86 -39.77
CA GLY A 423 -1.49 -12.84 -40.84
C GLY A 423 -0.13 -12.71 -41.53
N LEU A 424 0.46 -11.51 -41.53
CA LEU A 424 1.75 -11.21 -42.15
C LEU A 424 2.95 -11.50 -41.25
N SER A 425 2.76 -11.77 -39.96
CA SER A 425 3.87 -12.00 -39.04
C SER A 425 4.45 -13.42 -39.20
N PRO A 426 5.79 -13.56 -39.22
CA PRO A 426 6.44 -14.88 -39.21
C PRO A 426 6.38 -15.55 -37.83
N ASP A 427 6.16 -14.79 -36.75
CA ASP A 427 6.08 -15.29 -35.38
C ASP A 427 4.70 -15.91 -35.09
N GLN A 428 4.69 -17.21 -34.76
CA GLN A 428 3.46 -17.94 -34.42
C GLN A 428 2.74 -17.35 -33.19
N GLN A 429 3.46 -16.76 -32.24
CA GLN A 429 2.85 -16.12 -31.08
C GLN A 429 2.18 -14.80 -31.47
N ALA A 430 2.77 -14.02 -32.38
CA ALA A 430 2.15 -12.81 -32.92
C ALA A 430 0.91 -13.11 -33.78
N ARG A 431 0.93 -14.19 -34.57
CA ARG A 431 -0.23 -14.64 -35.37
C ARG A 431 -1.48 -14.93 -34.54
N THR A 432 -1.29 -15.40 -33.31
CA THR A 432 -2.39 -15.81 -32.41
C THR A 432 -2.75 -14.76 -31.36
N ALA A 433 -1.95 -13.70 -31.20
CA ALA A 433 -2.22 -12.64 -30.23
C ALA A 433 -3.39 -11.75 -30.69
N LEU A 434 -4.16 -11.15 -29.78
CA LEU A 434 -5.16 -10.14 -30.18
C LEU A 434 -4.47 -8.87 -30.70
N SER A 435 -3.34 -8.50 -30.10
CA SER A 435 -2.60 -7.28 -30.39
C SER A 435 -1.16 -7.55 -30.86
N VAL A 436 -0.77 -6.86 -31.93
CA VAL A 436 0.62 -6.83 -32.45
C VAL A 436 1.13 -5.40 -32.49
N CYS A 437 2.45 -5.26 -32.63
CA CYS A 437 3.11 -3.98 -32.86
C CYS A 437 4.02 -4.04 -34.08
N MET A 438 4.24 -2.86 -34.67
CA MET A 438 5.16 -2.65 -35.77
C MET A 438 6.48 -2.13 -35.18
N ASN A 439 7.54 -2.93 -35.23
CA ASN A 439 8.87 -2.58 -34.76
C ASN A 439 9.67 -1.87 -35.85
N CYS A 440 9.15 -0.76 -36.34
CA CYS A 440 9.75 0.09 -37.37
C CYS A 440 9.22 1.53 -37.22
N PRO A 441 9.97 2.56 -37.67
CA PRO A 441 9.54 3.95 -37.52
C PRO A 441 8.25 4.31 -38.28
N GLY A 442 7.97 3.65 -39.39
CA GLY A 442 6.75 3.85 -40.18
C GLY A 442 6.02 2.55 -40.43
N MET A 443 5.36 2.44 -41.58
CA MET A 443 4.69 1.21 -41.99
C MET A 443 5.71 0.08 -42.28
N PRO A 444 5.38 -1.19 -41.96
CA PRO A 444 6.31 -2.30 -42.11
C PRO A 444 6.59 -2.62 -43.58
N TRP A 445 7.86 -2.89 -43.88
CA TRP A 445 8.31 -3.38 -45.19
C TRP A 445 8.79 -4.84 -45.14
N LYS A 446 8.98 -5.40 -43.93
CA LYS A 446 9.39 -6.78 -43.70
C LYS A 446 8.38 -7.46 -42.76
N PRO A 447 8.03 -8.74 -42.99
CA PRO A 447 7.22 -9.54 -42.08
C PRO A 447 7.73 -9.52 -40.64
N SER A 448 9.06 -9.59 -40.45
CA SER A 448 9.73 -9.60 -39.15
C SER A 448 9.55 -8.31 -38.34
N SER A 449 9.13 -7.23 -38.97
CA SER A 449 8.79 -5.99 -38.27
C SER A 449 7.46 -6.08 -37.52
N ILE A 450 6.60 -7.05 -37.84
CA ILE A 450 5.33 -7.26 -37.14
C ILE A 450 5.56 -8.29 -36.04
N CYS A 451 5.52 -7.86 -34.78
CA CYS A 451 5.83 -8.70 -33.63
C CYS A 451 4.82 -8.52 -32.51
N ARG A 452 4.89 -9.38 -31.50
CA ARG A 452 4.02 -9.27 -30.32
C ARG A 452 4.30 -7.98 -29.54
N ILE A 453 3.24 -7.31 -29.12
CA ILE A 453 3.37 -6.16 -28.24
C ILE A 453 4.00 -6.56 -26.91
N THR A 454 4.96 -5.75 -26.45
CA THR A 454 5.59 -5.91 -25.14
C THR A 454 5.06 -4.85 -24.17
N ARG A 455 5.22 -5.10 -22.86
CA ARG A 455 4.82 -4.12 -21.83
C ARG A 455 5.52 -2.77 -22.02
N HIS A 456 6.83 -2.84 -22.30
CA HIS A 456 7.65 -1.66 -22.54
C HIS A 456 7.16 -0.87 -23.76
N ARG A 457 6.89 -1.56 -24.89
CA ARG A 457 6.35 -0.90 -26.08
C ARG A 457 5.04 -0.17 -25.78
N PHE A 458 4.09 -0.84 -25.13
CA PHE A 458 2.83 -0.21 -24.72
C PHE A 458 3.05 1.00 -23.81
N ALA A 459 3.89 0.88 -22.77
CA ALA A 459 4.13 1.95 -21.81
C ALA A 459 4.74 3.21 -22.45
N THR A 460 5.55 3.03 -23.49
CA THR A 460 6.12 4.14 -24.25
C THR A 460 5.11 4.73 -25.23
N SER A 461 4.41 3.90 -26.01
CA SER A 461 3.53 4.39 -27.07
C SER A 461 2.22 4.98 -26.54
N VAL A 462 1.68 4.51 -25.42
CA VAL A 462 0.47 5.09 -24.80
C VAL A 462 0.69 6.55 -24.34
N LYS A 463 1.93 6.95 -24.05
CA LYS A 463 2.25 8.34 -23.69
C LYS A 463 2.02 9.31 -24.84
N GLN A 464 2.17 8.85 -26.10
CA GLN A 464 1.84 9.66 -27.27
C GLN A 464 0.33 9.96 -27.33
N PHE A 465 -0.50 8.99 -26.94
CA PHE A 465 -1.94 9.21 -26.82
C PHE A 465 -2.23 10.29 -25.76
N TYR A 466 -1.64 10.19 -24.57
CA TYR A 466 -1.88 11.18 -23.52
C TYR A 466 -1.46 12.59 -23.95
N ALA A 467 -0.23 12.73 -24.43
CA ALA A 467 0.36 14.03 -24.75
C ALA A 467 -0.40 14.79 -25.84
N ARG A 468 -1.17 14.08 -26.66
CA ARG A 468 -1.81 14.61 -27.86
C ARG A 468 -3.32 14.78 -27.74
N PHE A 469 -4.00 13.80 -27.16
CA PHE A 469 -5.46 13.75 -27.18
C PHE A 469 -6.10 14.01 -25.82
N VAL A 470 -5.33 13.90 -24.73
CA VAL A 470 -5.86 14.13 -23.38
C VAL A 470 -5.61 15.57 -22.98
N ASP A 471 -6.68 16.38 -23.00
CA ASP A 471 -6.64 17.75 -22.52
C ASP A 471 -6.90 17.82 -21.01
N LEU A 472 -5.93 18.38 -20.29
CA LEU A 472 -5.97 18.62 -18.85
C LEU A 472 -5.97 20.11 -18.49
N THR A 473 -5.96 21.02 -19.46
CA THR A 473 -5.79 22.47 -19.23
C THR A 473 -6.90 23.07 -18.35
N GLY A 474 -8.12 22.56 -18.46
CA GLY A 474 -9.28 23.01 -17.68
C GLY A 474 -9.49 22.30 -16.33
N LEU A 475 -8.50 21.57 -15.80
CA LEU A 475 -8.60 20.93 -14.48
C LEU A 475 -8.00 21.81 -13.37
N PRO A 476 -8.59 21.80 -12.15
CA PRO A 476 -8.03 22.48 -10.99
C PRO A 476 -6.69 21.88 -10.59
N ASP A 477 -5.89 22.64 -9.83
CA ASP A 477 -4.57 22.21 -9.35
C ASP A 477 -4.66 21.11 -8.29
N VAL A 478 -5.75 21.09 -7.53
CA VAL A 478 -6.03 20.10 -6.49
C VAL A 478 -7.35 19.42 -6.84
N GLY A 479 -7.45 18.11 -6.63
CA GLY A 479 -8.70 17.35 -6.82
C GLY A 479 -9.85 17.91 -5.98
N ALA A 480 -11.09 17.58 -6.34
CA ALA A 480 -12.30 18.22 -5.82
C ALA A 480 -12.56 18.05 -4.30
N SER A 481 -11.79 17.23 -3.59
CA SER A 481 -11.88 17.07 -2.13
C SER A 481 -10.97 18.07 -1.39
N LEU A 482 -11.35 18.46 -0.16
CA LEU A 482 -10.58 19.36 0.71
C LEU A 482 -9.10 18.93 0.93
N ASP A 483 -8.78 17.63 0.78
CA ASP A 483 -7.43 17.04 0.76
C ASP A 483 -7.13 16.30 -0.58
N GLY A 484 -7.58 16.86 -1.70
CA GLY A 484 -7.46 16.24 -3.02
C GLY A 484 -6.01 16.00 -3.45
N PRO A 485 -5.75 14.99 -4.30
CA PRO A 485 -4.41 14.79 -4.84
C PRO A 485 -4.00 15.97 -5.72
N ASP A 486 -2.71 16.31 -5.72
CA ASP A 486 -2.14 17.32 -6.60
C ASP A 486 -2.21 16.86 -8.06
N ILE A 487 -2.89 17.64 -8.90
CA ILE A 487 -3.10 17.39 -10.33
C ILE A 487 -2.00 18.04 -11.18
N ARG A 488 -1.32 19.07 -10.67
CA ARG A 488 -0.29 19.82 -11.42
C ARG A 488 0.77 18.92 -12.06
N PRO A 489 1.32 17.91 -11.37
CA PRO A 489 2.32 17.01 -11.97
C PRO A 489 1.82 16.27 -13.20
N TYR A 490 0.54 15.91 -13.25
CA TYR A 490 -0.06 15.23 -14.41
C TYR A 490 -0.28 16.20 -15.57
N ARG A 491 -0.64 17.45 -15.28
CA ARG A 491 -0.82 18.50 -16.30
C ARG A 491 0.50 18.92 -16.91
N GLU A 492 1.50 19.20 -16.08
CA GLU A 492 2.85 19.64 -16.50
C GLU A 492 3.57 18.54 -17.31
N SER A 493 3.50 17.29 -16.85
CA SER A 493 4.11 16.15 -17.56
C SER A 493 3.26 15.63 -18.73
N ARG A 494 2.07 16.20 -18.98
CA ARG A 494 1.08 15.69 -19.96
C ARG A 494 0.81 14.19 -19.78
N CYS A 495 0.60 13.78 -18.53
CA CYS A 495 0.44 12.38 -18.08
C CYS A 495 1.63 11.45 -18.36
N ALA A 496 2.84 11.94 -18.65
CA ALA A 496 4.02 11.07 -18.82
C ALA A 496 4.35 10.28 -17.55
N ASN A 497 3.88 10.75 -16.39
CA ASN A 497 3.98 10.12 -15.08
C ASN A 497 2.96 8.99 -14.83
N VAL A 498 1.94 8.82 -15.67
CA VAL A 498 0.90 7.78 -15.50
C VAL A 498 1.47 6.39 -15.80
N ARG A 499 1.22 5.44 -14.89
CA ARG A 499 1.69 4.05 -15.02
C ARG A 499 0.54 3.06 -15.23
N ALA A 500 0.80 2.01 -16.00
CA ALA A 500 -0.19 0.99 -16.34
C ALA A 500 -0.82 0.29 -15.11
N HIS A 501 -0.08 0.16 -14.00
CA HIS A 501 -0.60 -0.50 -12.79
C HIS A 501 -1.58 0.38 -11.99
N GLN A 502 -1.56 1.71 -12.17
CA GLN A 502 -2.47 2.61 -11.46
C GLN A 502 -3.93 2.44 -11.91
N TYR A 503 -4.17 2.10 -13.20
CA TYR A 503 -5.52 1.80 -13.72
C TYR A 503 -6.25 0.73 -12.92
N ARG A 504 -5.53 -0.28 -12.42
CA ARG A 504 -6.12 -1.29 -11.55
C ARG A 504 -6.55 -0.68 -10.21
N LYS A 505 -5.73 0.19 -9.61
CA LYS A 505 -6.09 0.90 -8.38
C LYS A 505 -7.33 1.77 -8.59
N ASN A 506 -7.41 2.48 -9.71
CA ASN A 506 -8.62 3.20 -10.10
C ASN A 506 -9.83 2.27 -10.23
N PHE A 507 -9.75 1.17 -10.98
CA PHE A 507 -10.86 0.21 -11.11
C PHE A 507 -11.39 -0.26 -9.75
N ALA A 508 -10.51 -0.73 -8.86
CA ALA A 508 -10.90 -1.19 -7.53
C ALA A 508 -11.54 -0.06 -6.70
N LYS A 509 -10.95 1.14 -6.75
CA LYS A 509 -11.46 2.34 -6.07
C LYS A 509 -12.87 2.71 -6.56
N PHE A 510 -13.12 2.69 -7.86
CA PHE A 510 -14.44 2.96 -8.43
C PHE A 510 -15.47 1.91 -8.00
N MET A 511 -15.14 0.62 -8.08
CA MET A 511 -16.07 -0.45 -7.67
C MET A 511 -16.41 -0.38 -6.18
N LEU A 512 -15.43 -0.13 -5.31
CA LEU A 512 -15.65 -0.07 -3.87
C LEU A 512 -16.42 1.18 -3.41
N ARG A 513 -16.26 2.30 -4.14
CA ARG A 513 -17.08 3.49 -3.90
C ARG A 513 -18.55 3.29 -4.27
N LEU A 514 -18.83 2.42 -5.25
CA LEU A 514 -20.20 2.03 -5.58
C LEU A 514 -20.79 1.13 -4.49
N ASP A 515 -20.07 0.09 -4.10
CA ASP A 515 -20.45 -0.79 -2.99
C ASP A 515 -19.23 -1.45 -2.36
N GLY A 516 -18.96 -1.13 -1.09
CA GLY A 516 -17.85 -1.70 -0.31
C GLY A 516 -17.95 -3.23 -0.12
N ARG A 517 -19.13 -3.82 -0.31
CA ARG A 517 -19.35 -5.27 -0.27
C ARG A 517 -18.81 -5.98 -1.50
N LEU A 518 -18.43 -5.26 -2.57
CA LEU A 518 -17.86 -5.84 -3.79
C LEU A 518 -16.42 -6.34 -3.62
N LEU A 519 -15.80 -6.17 -2.45
CA LEU A 519 -14.44 -6.63 -2.19
C LEU A 519 -14.18 -8.11 -2.56
N PRO A 520 -15.07 -9.08 -2.26
CA PRO A 520 -14.90 -10.48 -2.70
C PRO A 520 -15.00 -10.62 -4.22
N ALA A 521 -15.88 -9.86 -4.88
CA ALA A 521 -16.03 -9.86 -6.33
C ALA A 521 -14.78 -9.28 -7.02
N ILE A 522 -14.22 -8.18 -6.50
CA ILE A 522 -12.98 -7.58 -6.98
C ILE A 522 -11.80 -8.55 -6.78
N LYS A 523 -11.73 -9.23 -5.63
CA LYS A 523 -10.74 -10.29 -5.39
C LYS A 523 -10.85 -11.38 -6.45
N ARG A 524 -12.07 -11.86 -6.74
CA ARG A 524 -12.31 -12.86 -7.78
C ARG A 524 -11.91 -12.34 -9.16
N GLN A 525 -12.26 -11.11 -9.52
CA GLN A 525 -11.85 -10.47 -10.77
C GLN A 525 -10.32 -10.37 -10.87
N TYR A 526 -9.65 -10.18 -9.74
CA TYR A 526 -8.20 -10.07 -9.69
C TYR A 526 -7.48 -11.38 -9.53
N LYS A 527 -8.13 -12.52 -9.28
CA LYS A 527 -7.59 -13.89 -9.28
C LYS A 527 -6.42 -14.20 -8.32
N HIS A 528 -5.29 -13.48 -8.40
CA HIS A 528 -4.03 -13.70 -7.67
C HIS A 528 -3.81 -12.77 -6.46
N LEU A 529 -4.75 -11.85 -6.19
CA LEU A 529 -4.65 -10.85 -5.12
C LEU A 529 -5.30 -11.36 -3.83
N ARG A 530 -4.55 -11.28 -2.73
CA ARG A 530 -5.09 -11.51 -1.38
C ARG A 530 -5.92 -10.29 -0.98
N ILE A 531 -6.96 -10.50 -0.17
CA ILE A 531 -7.82 -9.40 0.31
C ILE A 531 -6.99 -8.37 1.09
N ALA A 532 -6.04 -8.83 1.92
CA ALA A 532 -5.12 -7.96 2.64
C ALA A 532 -4.33 -7.02 1.70
N THR A 533 -3.85 -7.51 0.56
CA THR A 533 -3.14 -6.69 -0.45
C THR A 533 -4.06 -5.68 -1.14
N LEU A 534 -5.32 -6.04 -1.36
CA LEU A 534 -6.34 -5.09 -1.82
C LEU A 534 -6.63 -4.02 -0.76
N GLN A 535 -6.70 -4.41 0.52
CA GLN A 535 -6.99 -3.53 1.64
C GLN A 535 -5.87 -2.52 1.89
N THR A 536 -4.63 -2.97 2.01
CA THR A 536 -3.50 -2.06 2.28
C THR A 536 -3.05 -1.28 1.05
N GLY A 537 -3.09 -1.89 -0.15
CA GLY A 537 -2.50 -1.31 -1.36
C GLY A 537 -3.44 -0.61 -2.35
N TYR A 538 -4.75 -0.86 -2.28
CA TYR A 538 -5.73 -0.30 -3.22
C TYR A 538 -6.71 0.65 -2.54
N MET A 539 -6.92 0.53 -1.23
CA MET A 539 -7.89 1.33 -0.48
C MET A 539 -7.27 2.50 0.29
N GLY A 540 -5.96 2.46 0.56
CA GLY A 540 -5.31 3.44 1.44
C GLY A 540 -5.88 3.42 2.86
N ARG A 541 -5.48 4.39 3.69
CA ARG A 541 -5.91 4.49 5.10
C ARG A 541 -7.35 4.96 5.28
N ASN A 542 -8.14 5.18 4.23
CA ASN A 542 -9.45 5.81 4.36
C ASN A 542 -10.50 4.82 4.92
N PRO A 543 -10.91 4.95 6.20
CA PRO A 543 -11.84 4.02 6.84
C PRO A 543 -13.23 4.03 6.18
N ALA A 544 -13.60 5.12 5.49
CA ALA A 544 -14.89 5.23 4.80
C ALA A 544 -15.04 4.22 3.65
N MET A 545 -13.94 3.74 3.07
CA MET A 545 -13.94 2.71 2.01
C MET A 545 -14.19 1.29 2.57
N TYR A 546 -14.00 1.07 3.87
CA TYR A 546 -14.25 -0.21 4.55
C TYR A 546 -15.70 -0.34 5.04
N PHE A 547 -16.36 0.79 5.24
CA PHE A 547 -17.71 0.89 5.78
C PHE A 547 -18.53 1.75 4.82
N GLY A 548 -18.91 1.16 3.68
CA GLY A 548 -19.96 1.74 2.86
C GLY A 548 -21.24 1.79 3.69
N GLY A 549 -21.58 2.98 4.19
CA GLY A 549 -22.77 3.30 4.99
C GLY A 549 -22.88 2.48 6.27
N ASP A 550 -22.56 3.07 7.42
CA ASP A 550 -23.23 2.83 8.72
C ASP A 550 -22.43 3.55 9.81
N ASP A 551 -22.81 4.79 10.12
CA ASP A 551 -22.37 5.48 11.35
C ASP A 551 -22.71 4.65 12.60
N GLU A 552 -23.75 3.81 12.51
CA GLU A 552 -24.17 2.85 13.54
C GLU A 552 -23.10 1.80 13.87
N ARG A 553 -22.34 1.29 12.89
CA ARG A 553 -21.26 0.32 13.14
C ARG A 553 -20.04 0.96 13.79
N ARG A 554 -19.76 2.22 13.47
CA ARG A 554 -18.72 3.00 14.14
C ARG A 554 -19.10 3.29 15.59
N LEU A 555 -20.36 3.64 15.84
CA LEU A 555 -20.91 3.83 17.17
C LEU A 555 -20.81 2.54 18.02
N VAL A 556 -21.12 1.38 17.44
CA VAL A 556 -20.94 0.07 18.12
C VAL A 556 -19.48 -0.19 18.46
N ALA A 557 -18.53 0.06 17.55
CA ALA A 557 -17.10 -0.12 17.83
C ALA A 557 -16.59 0.81 18.93
N ASN A 558 -17.00 2.08 18.92
CA ASN A 558 -16.61 3.06 19.94
C ASN A 558 -17.24 2.73 21.30
N ARG A 559 -18.50 2.27 21.33
CA ARG A 559 -19.15 1.79 22.55
C ARG A 559 -18.46 0.55 23.11
N SER A 560 -18.10 -0.43 22.28
CA SER A 560 -17.36 -1.61 22.72
C SER A 560 -16.01 -1.24 23.35
N LEU A 561 -15.34 -0.22 22.83
CA LEU A 561 -14.11 0.31 23.40
C LEU A 561 -14.38 0.98 24.76
N ALA A 562 -15.44 1.78 24.86
CA ALA A 562 -15.84 2.44 26.12
C ALA A 562 -16.25 1.44 27.22
N THR A 563 -17.05 0.42 26.90
CA THR A 563 -17.43 -0.66 27.82
C THR A 563 -16.21 -1.43 28.33
N MET A 564 -15.21 -1.67 27.47
CA MET A 564 -13.94 -2.30 27.87
C MET A 564 -13.06 -1.44 28.76
N LEU A 565 -13.13 -0.11 28.60
CA LEU A 565 -12.36 0.86 29.41
C LEU A 565 -13.03 1.15 30.77
N GLY A 566 -14.03 0.35 31.16
CA GLY A 566 -14.65 0.41 32.49
C GLY A 566 -15.82 1.38 32.63
N LEU A 567 -16.44 1.81 31.52
CA LEU A 567 -17.57 2.77 31.56
C LEU A 567 -18.97 2.12 31.60
N GLU A 568 -19.11 0.82 31.30
CA GLU A 568 -20.39 0.07 31.41
C GLU A 568 -20.16 -1.43 31.71
N GLU A 569 -21.15 -2.14 32.30
CA GLU A 569 -21.02 -3.53 32.77
C GLU A 569 -21.07 -4.63 31.68
N ALA A 570 -20.32 -5.71 31.94
CA ALA A 570 -20.26 -7.04 31.29
C ALA A 570 -19.73 -7.11 29.84
N VAL A 571 -18.55 -7.74 29.70
CA VAL A 571 -17.81 -7.94 28.44
C VAL A 571 -17.48 -9.42 28.24
N GLY A 572 -17.68 -9.94 27.02
CA GLY A 572 -17.33 -11.32 26.65
C GLY A 572 -16.25 -11.35 25.57
N GLY A 573 -15.11 -12.03 25.80
CA GLY A 573 -14.04 -12.14 24.80
C GLY A 573 -12.69 -12.48 25.42
N ARG A 574 -11.61 -12.43 24.61
CA ARG A 574 -10.23 -12.66 25.08
C ARG A 574 -9.30 -11.46 24.85
N LEU A 575 -9.85 -10.35 24.36
CA LEU A 575 -9.09 -9.13 24.05
C LEU A 575 -8.70 -8.33 25.30
N GLU A 576 -9.37 -8.56 26.43
CA GLU A 576 -9.06 -7.95 27.74
C GLU A 576 -7.58 -8.13 28.14
N ASP A 577 -7.04 -9.35 28.03
CA ASP A 577 -5.64 -9.67 28.31
C ASP A 577 -4.61 -8.88 27.49
N VAL A 578 -4.98 -8.48 26.26
CA VAL A 578 -4.12 -7.74 25.34
C VAL A 578 -4.15 -6.25 25.69
N ILE A 579 -5.32 -5.72 26.04
CA ILE A 579 -5.51 -4.33 26.44
C ILE A 579 -4.89 -4.08 27.82
N SER A 580 -5.11 -4.94 28.83
CA SER A 580 -4.48 -4.77 30.15
C SER A 580 -2.95 -4.88 30.12
N ARG A 581 -2.37 -5.51 29.10
CA ARG A 581 -0.92 -5.45 28.85
C ARG A 581 -0.50 -4.13 28.20
N HIS A 582 -1.31 -3.60 27.28
CA HIS A 582 -1.09 -2.31 26.65
C HIS A 582 -1.22 -1.16 27.67
N GLU A 583 -2.22 -1.20 28.56
CA GLU A 583 -2.39 -0.25 29.66
C GLU A 583 -1.23 -0.29 30.65
N ARG A 584 -0.74 -1.48 31.02
CA ARG A 584 0.46 -1.61 31.87
C ARG A 584 1.69 -0.98 31.21
N MET A 585 1.83 -1.15 29.89
CA MET A 585 2.90 -0.53 29.10
C MET A 585 2.78 1.00 29.05
N LEU A 586 1.56 1.54 28.93
CA LEU A 586 1.30 2.99 28.96
C LEU A 586 1.51 3.57 30.37
N ARG A 587 1.09 2.87 31.42
CA ARG A 587 1.34 3.28 32.82
C ARG A 587 2.82 3.24 33.17
N SER A 588 3.59 2.26 32.68
CA SER A 588 5.05 2.24 32.84
C SER A 588 5.75 3.39 32.10
N ARG A 589 5.16 3.94 31.02
CA ARG A 589 5.68 5.14 30.36
C ARG A 589 5.50 6.41 31.22
N ARG A 590 4.41 6.52 32.00
CA ARG A 590 4.16 7.66 32.90
C ARG A 590 4.99 7.63 34.18
N ALA A 591 5.19 6.45 34.78
CA ALA A 591 6.02 6.32 35.98
C ALA A 591 7.47 6.79 35.75
N ILE A 592 7.94 6.75 34.51
CA ILE A 592 9.27 7.26 34.11
C ILE A 592 9.26 8.79 33.95
N SER A 593 8.11 9.43 33.65
CA SER A 593 8.03 10.88 33.42
C SER A 593 7.67 11.71 34.67
N GLU A 594 7.07 11.10 35.70
CA GLU A 594 6.67 11.83 36.92
C GLU A 594 7.84 11.97 37.94
N ASP A 595 8.84 11.07 37.91
CA ASP A 595 10.02 11.17 38.79
C ASP A 595 11.05 12.21 38.33
N GLU A 596 11.00 12.68 37.07
CA GLU A 596 11.95 13.69 36.54
C GLU A 596 11.51 15.16 36.74
N VAL A 597 10.33 15.44 37.30
CA VAL A 597 9.79 16.82 37.36
C VAL A 597 9.68 17.41 38.79
N ARG A 598 10.09 16.69 39.84
CA ARG A 598 10.00 17.21 41.21
C ARG A 598 11.31 17.83 41.71
N VAL A 599 11.55 19.10 41.35
CA VAL A 599 12.49 19.96 42.08
C VAL A 599 11.75 20.55 43.30
N PRO A 600 12.22 20.35 44.55
CA PRO A 600 11.59 20.97 45.70
C PRO A 600 12.04 22.43 45.83
N THR A 601 11.09 23.35 45.97
CA THR A 601 11.34 24.73 46.42
C THR A 601 10.76 24.94 47.82
N GLU A 602 11.51 25.63 48.68
CA GLU A 602 11.34 25.79 50.14
C GLU A 602 10.04 26.49 50.63
N ASP A 603 9.04 26.75 49.78
CA ASP A 603 7.84 27.50 50.16
C ASP A 603 6.59 26.65 50.46
N ASP A 604 6.68 25.32 50.38
CA ASP A 604 5.51 24.43 50.45
C ASP A 604 5.07 24.03 51.88
N GLU A 605 5.77 24.43 52.94
CA GLU A 605 5.39 24.13 54.33
C GLU A 605 4.39 25.15 54.93
N GLY A 606 4.24 26.35 54.34
CA GLY A 606 3.41 27.42 54.91
C GLY A 606 1.91 27.34 54.61
N LYS A 607 1.49 26.62 53.54
CA LYS A 607 0.11 26.67 53.03
C LYS A 607 -0.74 25.43 53.33
N ARG A 608 -0.19 24.42 54.01
CA ARG A 608 -0.92 23.17 54.33
C ARG A 608 -1.83 23.24 55.57
N LEU A 609 -1.87 24.35 56.29
CA LEU A 609 -2.80 24.57 57.40
C LEU A 609 -3.75 25.73 57.10
N LYS A 610 -4.86 25.44 56.41
CA LYS A 610 -6.21 26.04 56.54
C LYS A 610 -6.94 26.02 55.18
N ALA A 611 -7.69 24.96 54.94
CA ALA A 611 -8.96 24.99 54.18
C ALA A 611 -9.52 23.57 54.09
N ARG A 612 -10.11 23.11 55.18
CA ARG A 612 -11.15 22.08 55.13
C ARG A 612 -12.43 22.73 55.62
N ARG A 613 -13.45 22.74 54.74
CA ARG A 613 -14.90 22.90 54.94
C ARG A 613 -15.55 24.18 54.38
N HIS A 614 -16.68 23.91 53.72
CA HIS A 614 -17.78 24.76 53.23
C HIS A 614 -17.65 25.39 51.83
N PHE A 615 -18.48 24.88 50.92
CA PHE A 615 -18.90 25.50 49.66
C PHE A 615 -20.15 26.35 49.94
N PRO A 616 -20.23 27.63 49.51
CA PRO A 616 -21.49 28.35 49.37
C PRO A 616 -22.02 28.27 47.93
N GLU A 617 -23.34 28.25 47.77
CA GLU A 617 -24.05 28.30 46.49
C GLU A 617 -23.90 29.69 45.83
N LEU A 618 -23.67 29.75 44.51
CA LEU A 618 -23.49 30.98 43.74
C LEU A 618 -24.85 31.51 43.23
N ASP A 619 -24.95 32.84 43.12
CA ASP A 619 -26.15 33.62 42.73
C ASP A 619 -26.37 33.61 41.19
N GLU A 620 -27.65 33.57 40.76
CA GLU A 620 -28.11 33.57 39.35
C GLU A 620 -27.47 34.65 38.46
N LYS A 621 -27.02 35.77 39.04
CA LYS A 621 -26.35 36.86 38.32
C LYS A 621 -24.93 36.49 37.91
N GLU A 622 -24.19 35.76 38.72
CA GLU A 622 -22.87 35.21 38.37
C GLU A 622 -23.02 34.08 37.35
N GLU A 623 -24.08 33.28 37.44
CA GLU A 623 -24.39 32.23 36.46
C GLU A 623 -24.70 32.82 35.06
N LEU A 624 -25.39 33.97 35.01
CA LEU A 624 -25.70 34.66 33.76
C LEU A 624 -24.45 35.32 33.13
N GLU A 625 -23.54 35.87 33.94
CA GLU A 625 -22.27 36.42 33.46
C GLU A 625 -21.35 35.32 32.90
N ILE A 626 -21.30 34.16 33.57
CA ILE A 626 -20.55 32.99 33.10
C ILE A 626 -21.15 32.46 31.79
N ARG A 627 -22.48 32.34 31.67
CA ARG A 627 -23.14 31.89 30.43
C ARG A 627 -22.90 32.87 29.27
N THR A 628 -22.86 34.16 29.54
CA THR A 628 -22.59 35.18 28.52
C THR A 628 -21.13 35.14 28.08
N ALA A 629 -20.19 34.93 28.99
CA ALA A 629 -18.76 34.75 28.69
C ALA A 629 -18.49 33.45 27.89
N VAL A 630 -19.15 32.34 28.25
CA VAL A 630 -19.06 31.06 27.53
C VAL A 630 -19.64 31.17 26.12
N THR A 631 -20.73 31.92 25.93
CA THR A 631 -21.32 32.12 24.60
C THR A 631 -20.42 32.97 23.70
N ARG A 632 -19.74 33.98 24.27
CA ARG A 632 -18.78 34.82 23.55
C ARG A 632 -17.51 34.04 23.17
N ALA A 633 -17.04 33.15 24.06
CA ALA A 633 -15.93 32.23 23.78
C ALA A 633 -16.28 31.15 22.73
N ALA A 634 -17.52 30.66 22.74
CA ALA A 634 -18.02 29.70 21.74
C ALA A 634 -18.11 30.31 20.34
N LEU A 635 -18.49 31.58 20.23
CA LEU A 635 -18.50 32.31 18.96
C LEU A 635 -17.08 32.61 18.44
N ALA A 636 -16.11 32.89 19.33
CA ALA A 636 -14.71 33.04 18.97
C ALA A 636 -14.05 31.72 18.53
N ALA A 637 -14.44 30.59 19.14
CA ALA A 637 -13.95 29.25 18.79
C ALA A 637 -14.46 28.74 17.43
N ALA A 638 -15.54 29.33 16.88
CA ALA A 638 -16.09 28.95 15.58
C ALA A 638 -15.21 29.38 14.39
N ALA A 639 -14.23 30.27 14.60
CA ALA A 639 -13.37 30.85 13.56
C ALA A 639 -12.00 30.13 13.36
N ASP A 640 -11.65 29.12 14.16
CA ASP A 640 -10.39 28.37 14.06
C ASP A 640 -10.61 26.94 13.52
N PRO A 641 -10.02 26.56 12.36
CA PRO A 641 -10.20 25.24 11.74
C PRO A 641 -9.62 24.06 12.53
N ARG A 642 -8.77 24.27 13.55
CA ARG A 642 -8.03 23.18 14.22
C ARG A 642 -8.76 22.53 15.41
N LYS A 643 -9.92 23.04 15.84
CA LYS A 643 -10.60 22.58 17.08
C LYS A 643 -11.93 21.86 16.89
N ARG A 644 -12.38 21.57 15.67
CA ARG A 644 -13.74 21.05 15.42
C ARG A 644 -13.94 19.54 15.65
N THR A 645 -12.92 18.75 15.93
CA THR A 645 -13.07 17.29 16.16
C THR A 645 -13.20 16.88 17.63
N ALA A 646 -12.81 17.72 18.59
CA ALA A 646 -12.87 17.38 20.02
C ALA A 646 -14.21 17.72 20.68
N GLY A 647 -14.85 18.82 20.29
CA GLY A 647 -16.01 19.37 21.01
C GLY A 647 -17.32 18.56 20.95
N SER A 648 -17.43 17.55 20.07
CA SER A 648 -18.65 16.73 19.94
C SER A 648 -18.59 15.41 20.74
N LEU A 649 -17.41 14.97 21.19
CA LEU A 649 -17.25 13.72 21.94
C LEU A 649 -17.32 13.94 23.46
N THR A 650 -16.75 15.05 23.96
CA THR A 650 -16.68 15.34 25.40
C THR A 650 -18.08 15.52 26.02
N ARG A 651 -19.06 15.96 25.24
CA ARG A 651 -20.44 16.21 25.71
C ARG A 651 -21.28 14.94 25.90
N PHE A 652 -20.81 13.79 25.41
CA PHE A 652 -21.56 12.52 25.46
C PHE A 652 -21.05 11.53 26.53
N LEU A 653 -19.90 11.80 27.14
CA LEU A 653 -19.26 10.90 28.12
C LEU A 653 -19.56 11.25 29.59
N SER A 654 -20.41 12.23 29.86
CA SER A 654 -20.65 12.75 31.22
C SER A 654 -22.00 12.36 31.83
N VAL A 655 -22.53 11.17 31.55
CA VAL A 655 -23.73 10.67 32.24
C VAL A 655 -23.50 9.23 32.68
N GLY A 656 -23.32 9.01 33.99
CA GLY A 656 -23.28 7.67 34.60
C GLY A 656 -22.21 7.56 35.69
N ASP A 657 -22.66 7.23 36.90
CA ASP A 657 -21.96 7.33 38.18
C ASP A 657 -20.63 6.56 38.33
N GLY A 658 -19.69 7.16 39.05
CA GLY A 658 -19.13 6.49 40.23
C GLY A 658 -17.80 5.73 40.15
N THR A 659 -17.13 5.58 39.00
CA THR A 659 -15.71 5.14 38.96
C THR A 659 -14.98 5.75 37.77
N ALA A 660 -14.43 6.96 37.94
CA ALA A 660 -13.73 7.67 36.88
C ALA A 660 -12.31 7.11 36.64
N MET A 661 -12.07 6.53 35.46
CA MET A 661 -10.73 6.62 34.83
C MET A 661 -10.60 7.97 34.12
N ALA A 662 -9.37 8.51 34.09
CA ALA A 662 -9.08 9.82 33.54
C ALA A 662 -9.44 9.92 32.04
N PRO A 663 -10.13 10.99 31.59
CA PRO A 663 -10.51 11.23 30.19
C PRO A 663 -9.37 11.04 29.16
N ASP A 664 -8.13 11.35 29.56
CA ASP A 664 -6.94 11.35 28.71
C ASP A 664 -6.56 9.97 28.13
N VAL A 665 -6.88 8.85 28.80
CA VAL A 665 -6.50 7.50 28.30
C VAL A 665 -7.30 7.11 27.06
N SER A 666 -8.52 7.63 26.93
CA SER A 666 -9.39 7.39 25.78
C SER A 666 -8.95 8.16 24.53
N GLU A 667 -8.47 9.40 24.71
CA GLU A 667 -7.87 10.20 23.64
C GLU A 667 -6.54 9.60 23.16
N GLU A 668 -5.69 9.13 24.08
CA GLU A 668 -4.38 8.55 23.74
C GLU A 668 -4.49 7.20 23.01
N LEU A 669 -5.51 6.38 23.31
CA LEU A 669 -5.82 5.15 22.57
C LEU A 669 -6.30 5.44 21.13
N ILE A 670 -7.06 6.52 20.94
CA ILE A 670 -7.53 6.95 19.62
C ILE A 670 -6.34 7.51 18.79
N GLU A 671 -5.46 8.31 19.41
CA GLU A 671 -4.26 8.87 18.77
C GLU A 671 -3.21 7.81 18.42
N THR A 672 -3.08 6.75 19.21
CA THR A 672 -2.19 5.60 18.92
C THR A 672 -2.74 4.63 17.88
N GLY A 673 -3.96 4.87 17.36
CA GLY A 673 -4.57 4.06 16.30
C GLY A 673 -5.26 2.77 16.77
N ALA A 674 -5.56 2.65 18.08
CA ALA A 674 -6.28 1.52 18.65
C ALA A 674 -7.76 1.55 18.24
N THR A 675 -8.04 1.09 17.02
CA THR A 675 -9.42 1.01 16.49
C THR A 675 -9.95 -0.42 16.56
N LEU A 676 -11.21 -0.57 16.97
CA LEU A 676 -11.93 -1.83 16.88
C LEU A 676 -12.62 -1.93 15.50
N THR A 677 -12.47 -3.05 14.82
CA THR A 677 -13.25 -3.35 13.62
C THR A 677 -14.59 -4.00 14.02
N PRO A 678 -15.74 -3.33 13.81
CA PRO A 678 -17.05 -3.87 14.23
C PRO A 678 -17.43 -5.13 13.45
N GLY A 679 -18.39 -5.89 13.99
CA GLY A 679 -19.03 -7.00 13.28
C GLY A 679 -20.23 -7.55 14.04
N GLU A 680 -21.16 -8.19 13.31
CA GLU A 680 -22.46 -8.60 13.86
C GLU A 680 -22.38 -9.47 15.12
N HIS A 681 -21.34 -10.30 15.24
CA HIS A 681 -21.16 -11.22 16.36
C HIS A 681 -20.13 -10.74 17.38
N GLY A 682 -19.47 -9.61 17.14
CA GLY A 682 -18.45 -9.05 18.02
C GLY A 682 -17.42 -8.21 17.26
N SER A 683 -16.85 -7.23 17.94
CA SER A 683 -15.77 -6.35 17.50
C SER A 683 -14.40 -7.04 17.47
N CYS A 684 -13.49 -6.55 16.63
CA CYS A 684 -12.15 -7.10 16.47
C CYS A 684 -11.07 -6.05 16.72
N GLY A 685 -10.22 -6.27 17.72
CA GLY A 685 -9.08 -5.40 18.06
C GLY A 685 -7.83 -5.68 17.23
N ILE A 686 -7.98 -5.94 15.93
CA ILE A 686 -6.82 -6.32 15.11
C ILE A 686 -5.76 -5.23 15.04
N ALA A 687 -6.15 -3.95 15.07
CA ALA A 687 -5.21 -2.83 15.08
C ALA A 687 -4.21 -2.89 16.25
N LEU A 688 -4.59 -3.49 17.37
CA LEU A 688 -3.76 -3.60 18.58
C LEU A 688 -2.66 -4.65 18.47
N ALA A 689 -2.93 -5.77 17.79
CA ALA A 689 -1.94 -6.84 17.61
C ALA A 689 -2.20 -7.63 16.32
N PRO A 690 -1.92 -7.05 15.13
CA PRO A 690 -2.30 -7.62 13.85
C PRO A 690 -1.81 -9.05 13.58
N HIS A 691 -0.62 -9.39 14.11
CA HIS A 691 -0.01 -10.70 14.00
C HIS A 691 -0.75 -11.80 14.79
N ARG A 692 -1.62 -11.44 15.73
CA ARG A 692 -2.43 -12.38 16.55
C ARG A 692 -3.80 -12.67 15.96
N SER A 693 -4.09 -12.11 14.79
CA SER A 693 -5.38 -12.27 14.13
C SER A 693 -5.52 -13.69 13.61
N ARG A 694 -6.28 -14.53 14.32
CA ARG A 694 -6.51 -15.94 13.96
C ARG A 694 -7.14 -16.13 12.57
N CYS A 695 -8.04 -15.23 12.16
CA CYS A 695 -8.62 -15.28 10.81
C CYS A 695 -7.52 -15.09 9.75
N ASN A 696 -6.79 -13.97 9.79
CA ASN A 696 -5.66 -13.76 8.89
C ASN A 696 -4.57 -14.85 8.97
N ASP A 697 -4.34 -15.47 10.14
CA ASP A 697 -3.38 -16.57 10.29
C ASP A 697 -3.81 -17.82 9.51
N MET A 698 -5.10 -18.19 9.61
CA MET A 698 -5.66 -19.33 8.87
C MET A 698 -5.59 -19.17 7.35
N THR A 699 -5.56 -17.94 6.84
CA THR A 699 -5.39 -17.66 5.39
C THR A 699 -3.93 -17.35 5.01
N GLY A 700 -2.99 -17.45 5.96
CA GLY A 700 -1.59 -17.12 5.77
C GLY A 700 -1.36 -15.64 5.40
N SER A 701 -2.31 -14.76 5.75
CA SER A 701 -2.27 -13.31 5.58
C SER A 701 -2.00 -12.57 6.88
N ALA A 702 -1.72 -13.24 8.00
CA ALA A 702 -1.34 -12.60 9.25
C ALA A 702 -0.07 -11.77 9.06
N THR A 703 -0.18 -10.46 9.19
CA THR A 703 0.94 -9.52 9.12
C THR A 703 0.75 -8.40 10.12
N PHE A 704 1.84 -7.77 10.54
CA PHE A 704 1.84 -6.62 11.45
C PHE A 704 1.20 -5.34 10.87
N LEU A 705 0.91 -5.34 9.56
CA LEU A 705 0.24 -4.24 8.86
C LEU A 705 -1.27 -4.46 8.72
N ASN A 706 -1.80 -5.61 9.13
CA ASN A 706 -3.23 -5.85 9.03
C ASN A 706 -3.98 -4.90 9.98
N SER A 707 -4.74 -3.97 9.43
CA SER A 707 -5.65 -3.11 10.20
C SER A 707 -7.08 -3.65 10.25
N THR A 708 -7.37 -4.75 9.54
CA THR A 708 -8.72 -5.34 9.47
C THR A 708 -8.71 -6.88 9.47
N PRO A 709 -9.71 -7.53 10.10
CA PRO A 709 -9.84 -8.99 10.07
C PRO A 709 -10.17 -9.50 8.67
N ASP A 710 -9.77 -10.73 8.36
CA ASP A 710 -10.15 -11.40 7.11
C ASP A 710 -11.66 -11.73 7.14
N GLN A 711 -12.46 -10.86 6.54
CA GLN A 711 -13.93 -10.95 6.55
C GLN A 711 -14.46 -12.22 5.87
N MET A 712 -13.68 -12.88 5.01
CA MET A 712 -14.12 -14.07 4.27
C MET A 712 -14.27 -15.30 5.16
N ILE A 713 -13.37 -15.43 6.14
CA ILE A 713 -13.35 -16.56 7.07
C ILE A 713 -13.69 -16.13 8.50
N ARG A 714 -13.85 -14.83 8.74
CA ARG A 714 -14.39 -14.31 10.00
C ARG A 714 -15.73 -14.98 10.26
N SER A 715 -15.78 -15.78 11.31
CA SER A 715 -16.97 -16.50 11.72
C SER A 715 -16.98 -16.60 13.24
N PRO A 716 -18.15 -16.72 13.88
CA PRO A 716 -18.24 -16.89 15.32
C PRO A 716 -17.36 -18.02 15.87
N SER A 717 -17.19 -19.10 15.11
CA SER A 717 -16.36 -20.24 15.50
C SER A 717 -14.85 -19.93 15.47
N ILE A 718 -14.39 -19.09 14.55
CA ILE A 718 -13.00 -18.64 14.46
C ILE A 718 -12.74 -17.50 15.45
N CYS A 719 -13.67 -16.54 15.52
CA CYS A 719 -13.60 -15.36 16.37
C CYS A 719 -13.69 -15.68 17.86
N GLY A 720 -14.59 -16.57 18.28
CA GLY A 720 -14.74 -16.96 19.69
C GLY A 720 -13.49 -17.62 20.30
N GLY A 721 -12.53 -18.06 19.47
CA GLY A 721 -11.22 -18.55 19.90
C GLY A 721 -10.05 -17.63 19.54
N CYS A 722 -10.31 -16.41 19.09
CA CYS A 722 -9.30 -15.42 18.70
C CYS A 722 -8.99 -14.50 19.89
N GLN A 723 -7.71 -14.18 20.12
CA GLN A 723 -7.30 -13.26 21.19
C GLN A 723 -7.73 -11.80 20.91
N LEU A 724 -8.07 -11.49 19.66
CA LEU A 724 -8.44 -10.12 19.25
C LEU A 724 -9.95 -9.92 19.16
N PHE A 725 -10.74 -10.83 19.72
CA PHE A 725 -12.19 -10.82 19.62
C PHE A 725 -12.84 -10.31 20.90
N LEU A 726 -13.86 -9.50 20.70
CA LEU A 726 -14.63 -8.83 21.73
C LEU A 726 -16.12 -8.88 21.39
N ALA A 727 -16.97 -9.15 22.36
CA ALA A 727 -18.41 -8.95 22.30
C ALA A 727 -18.86 -8.23 23.58
N ASP A 728 -19.86 -7.36 23.45
CA ASP A 728 -20.51 -6.62 24.53
C ASP A 728 -22.04 -6.78 24.42
N GLN A 729 -22.80 -6.06 25.25
CA GLN A 729 -24.26 -6.06 25.25
C GLN A 729 -24.89 -5.77 23.87
N SER A 730 -24.25 -4.95 23.02
CA SER A 730 -24.78 -4.64 21.68
C SER A 730 -24.84 -5.87 20.77
N HIS A 731 -24.03 -6.89 21.05
CA HIS A 731 -23.95 -8.13 20.27
C HIS A 731 -24.93 -9.21 20.77
N LEU A 732 -25.63 -8.97 21.89
CA LEU A 732 -26.53 -9.93 22.53
C LEU A 732 -27.62 -10.43 21.57
N GLY A 733 -28.18 -9.53 20.75
CA GLY A 733 -29.21 -9.87 19.77
C GLY A 733 -28.75 -10.92 18.76
N TYR A 734 -27.49 -10.85 18.29
CA TYR A 734 -26.92 -11.85 17.39
C TYR A 734 -26.79 -13.21 18.07
N TRP A 735 -26.16 -13.24 19.25
CA TRP A 735 -25.87 -14.48 19.98
C TRP A 735 -27.16 -15.19 20.43
N ARG A 736 -28.18 -14.43 20.81
CA ARG A 736 -29.51 -14.98 21.14
C ARG A 736 -30.18 -15.62 19.94
N ARG A 737 -30.22 -14.94 18.78
CA ARG A 737 -30.77 -15.52 17.55
C ARG A 737 -30.01 -16.79 17.14
N ARG A 738 -28.68 -16.75 17.19
CA ARG A 738 -27.83 -17.89 16.85
C ARG A 738 -28.07 -19.08 17.79
N TYR A 739 -28.19 -18.85 19.09
CA TYR A 739 -28.52 -19.88 20.08
C TYR A 739 -29.87 -20.54 19.76
N LEU A 740 -30.94 -19.75 19.69
CA LEU A 740 -32.31 -20.25 19.48
C LEU A 740 -32.47 -21.03 18.16
N THR A 741 -31.80 -20.60 17.09
CA THR A 741 -31.84 -21.31 15.80
C THR A 741 -31.13 -22.65 15.88
N ASN A 742 -29.92 -22.71 16.42
CA ASN A 742 -29.15 -23.95 16.48
C ASN A 742 -29.72 -24.93 17.53
N GLU A 743 -30.23 -24.43 18.65
CA GLU A 743 -30.88 -25.25 19.67
C GLU A 743 -32.17 -25.89 19.15
N ARG A 744 -33.01 -25.15 18.40
CA ARG A 744 -34.22 -25.73 17.77
C ARG A 744 -33.89 -26.84 16.80
N VAL A 745 -32.87 -26.65 15.95
CA VAL A 745 -32.39 -27.67 15.02
C VAL A 745 -31.89 -28.90 15.77
N TRP A 746 -31.09 -28.71 16.82
CA TRP A 746 -30.56 -29.79 17.64
C TRP A 746 -31.65 -30.59 18.37
N ARG A 747 -32.59 -29.91 19.05
CA ARG A 747 -33.71 -30.57 19.75
C ARG A 747 -34.60 -31.34 18.78
N SER A 748 -34.81 -30.82 17.57
CA SER A 748 -35.55 -31.51 16.52
C SER A 748 -34.82 -32.78 16.05
N ALA A 749 -33.51 -32.71 15.82
CA ALA A 749 -32.69 -33.85 15.44
C ALA A 749 -32.66 -34.93 16.54
N LYS A 750 -32.54 -34.52 17.81
CA LYS A 750 -32.57 -35.42 18.97
C LYS A 750 -33.89 -36.20 19.08
N ARG A 751 -35.03 -35.55 18.84
CA ARG A 751 -36.33 -36.24 18.80
C ARG A 751 -36.47 -37.27 17.67
N ARG A 752 -35.62 -37.16 16.64
CA ARG A 752 -35.63 -38.03 15.45
C ARG A 752 -34.51 -39.07 15.46
N GLY A 753 -33.69 -39.15 16.52
CA GLY A 753 -32.53 -40.05 16.58
C GLY A 753 -31.42 -39.71 15.57
N LEU A 754 -31.28 -38.44 15.19
CA LEU A 754 -30.29 -37.97 14.19
C LEU A 754 -29.16 -37.15 14.82
N GLU A 755 -28.82 -37.40 16.08
CA GLU A 755 -27.83 -36.64 16.85
C GLU A 755 -26.47 -36.54 16.13
N ASP A 756 -25.97 -37.66 15.62
CA ASP A 756 -24.64 -37.71 14.97
C ASP A 756 -24.57 -36.88 13.69
N GLN A 757 -25.70 -36.64 13.01
CA GLN A 757 -25.75 -35.85 11.78
C GLN A 757 -25.85 -34.34 12.05
N TYR A 758 -26.28 -33.94 13.25
CA TYR A 758 -26.53 -32.54 13.62
C TYR A 758 -25.65 -32.05 14.78
N TRP A 759 -24.56 -32.76 15.10
CA TRP A 759 -23.62 -32.40 16.17
C TRP A 759 -23.04 -30.98 16.05
N VAL A 760 -22.90 -30.46 14.81
CA VAL A 760 -22.46 -29.08 14.55
C VAL A 760 -23.46 -28.05 15.09
N ALA A 761 -24.77 -28.35 15.01
CA ALA A 761 -25.80 -27.49 15.58
C ALA A 761 -25.69 -27.44 17.12
N ASN A 762 -25.44 -28.59 17.76
CA ASN A 762 -25.20 -28.64 19.21
C ASN A 762 -23.99 -27.78 19.60
N ARG A 763 -22.83 -27.97 18.95
CA ARG A 763 -21.61 -27.19 19.21
C ARG A 763 -21.82 -25.68 19.03
N ARG A 764 -22.60 -25.28 18.03
CA ARG A 764 -22.92 -23.86 17.79
C ARG A 764 -23.87 -23.29 18.84
N ALA A 765 -24.82 -24.10 19.32
CA ALA A 765 -25.71 -23.74 20.42
C ALA A 765 -24.90 -23.58 21.72
N GLU A 766 -24.03 -24.54 22.07
CA GLU A 766 -23.13 -24.47 23.22
C GLU A 766 -22.20 -23.24 23.17
N GLN A 767 -21.59 -22.97 22.00
CA GLN A 767 -20.76 -21.77 21.82
C GLN A 767 -21.56 -20.48 22.07
N SER A 768 -22.79 -20.41 21.56
CA SER A 768 -23.64 -19.23 21.72
C SER A 768 -24.12 -19.08 23.16
N ARG A 769 -24.40 -20.21 23.84
CA ARG A 769 -24.75 -20.26 25.26
C ARG A 769 -23.61 -19.72 26.13
N ALA A 770 -22.37 -20.15 25.88
CA ALA A 770 -21.20 -19.66 26.59
C ALA A 770 -21.00 -18.14 26.41
N MET A 771 -21.21 -17.64 25.19
CA MET A 771 -21.11 -16.20 24.92
C MET A 771 -22.22 -15.39 25.60
N LEU A 772 -23.47 -15.86 25.54
CA LEU A 772 -24.58 -15.22 26.26
C LEU A 772 -24.32 -15.15 27.77
N ARG A 773 -23.63 -16.16 28.34
CA ARG A 773 -23.30 -16.19 29.79
C ARG A 773 -22.25 -15.14 30.11
N ALA A 774 -21.23 -15.03 29.27
CA ALA A 774 -20.20 -14.00 29.38
C ALA A 774 -20.76 -12.58 29.24
N LEU A 775 -21.87 -12.42 28.50
CA LEU A 775 -22.60 -11.16 28.35
C LEU A 775 -23.67 -10.94 29.44
N GLY A 776 -23.67 -11.71 30.53
CA GLY A 776 -24.60 -11.51 31.66
C GLY A 776 -26.06 -11.86 31.37
N TYR A 777 -26.36 -12.59 30.29
CA TYR A 777 -27.73 -13.02 29.98
C TYR A 777 -28.04 -14.34 30.68
N GLU A 778 -28.85 -14.35 31.75
CA GLU A 778 -29.11 -15.57 32.56
C GLU A 778 -30.41 -16.32 32.22
N ARG A 779 -31.30 -15.78 31.37
CA ARG A 779 -32.58 -16.43 31.01
C ARG A 779 -32.41 -17.47 29.90
N TYR A 780 -31.89 -18.66 30.23
CA TYR A 780 -31.66 -19.75 29.26
C TYR A 780 -32.83 -20.72 29.04
N ASP A 781 -33.72 -20.89 30.02
CA ASP A 781 -34.61 -22.07 30.09
C ASP A 781 -36.12 -21.72 30.12
N ARG A 782 -36.58 -20.76 29.31
CA ARG A 782 -38.01 -20.59 29.03
C ARG A 782 -38.31 -20.62 27.54
#